data_AF-A0A9W6NC62-F1
#
_entry.id   AF-A0A9W6NC62-F1
#
_cell.length_a   1.000
_cell.length_b   1.000
_cell.length_c   1.000
_cell.angle_alpha   90.00
_cell.angle_beta   90.00
_cell.angle_gamma   90.00
#
_symmetry.space_group_name_H-M   'P 1'
#
loop_
_entity.id
_entity.type
_entity.pdbx_description
1 polymer ?
#
loop_
_entity_poly.entity_id
_entity_poly.type
_entity_poly.pdbx_seq_one_letter_code
_entity_poly.pdbx_strand_id
1 'polypeptide(L)'
;MNPLILLAGNLLPSLLDFLVGERGEKVADAVVNAVAKTTGSIDAVAAQEKVDQDPAAAAELRLALARIVAEEKKLALDAETQRRRDEIAEEAQARKDALDRDLATHKARLDELVATEKAALDQRQQDLAETTGARQLLSSLIDKDTIVARTPMVISYIVTIGFFLVLTLFLLLKNQLEAPEPFTFPEGSSDIIKTLEPAQIAALVQPRSDFVIQIINICVGALAAAFATVMSFWLGSSQSSRNKDVLAANLQERNTESQERQAQQNRRTVEQVAKTVSQTKSAAVVVDEDGAVAGVATGASAGTVVVATPAEEPAPEPAKPMSASVLTELMPKLIHPHRHFPDGVSWALTPAGIAIDGARAEGTPGDPTTVSTIWDKFGPFCAASAKKYGVPVELIVATIATESSGNPNARRPEPQINDESVGLMQTLVKTARDATGRAGLRADELLDPAMSIDAGTAYIAKQRSSTQLDPPRVSAAYNAGSLKRDDAAANRWKLHCFPRGTGQHIDRFVAWFNDAMRVSDDEDWGKVRDCPSFAQELVGTAPPPATLDVSSPDFPPRPAFRPLLSLEDRQKLFGTFQFQHAPVAGNPENVRILGDWEAKNIVKVEIPLQSFRGKPGPLTMRFHARAREQLVALWLEWEKAGLIDRILTYDGAFVARFQRKSTTKLSNHAFGTAFDINAAWNQLGVEPAAMGEKGCLRELVPLANKHGFYWGGHFNTRPDGMHFEVAQLL
;
A
#
# COMPACT_ATOMS: atom_id res chain seq x y z
N MET A 1 -56.25 -53.45 4.32
CA MET A 1 -55.03 -53.48 3.48
C MET A 1 -55.20 -54.64 2.51
N ASN A 2 -55.06 -54.41 1.20
CA ASN A 2 -55.23 -55.49 0.20
C ASN A 2 -54.19 -56.59 0.48
N PRO A 3 -54.58 -57.87 0.54
CA PRO A 3 -53.65 -58.96 0.88
C PRO A 3 -52.48 -59.12 -0.11
N LEU A 4 -52.64 -58.67 -1.36
CA LEU A 4 -51.53 -58.61 -2.33
C LEU A 4 -50.47 -57.53 -1.98
N ILE A 5 -50.88 -56.47 -1.28
CA ILE A 5 -49.96 -55.42 -0.80
C ILE A 5 -49.12 -55.94 0.36
N LEU A 6 -49.69 -56.81 1.21
CA LEU A 6 -48.94 -57.46 2.29
C LEU A 6 -47.87 -58.42 1.74
N LEU A 7 -48.21 -59.19 0.70
CA LEU A 7 -47.26 -60.03 -0.03
C LEU A 7 -46.10 -59.18 -0.60
N ALA A 8 -46.43 -58.08 -1.29
CA ALA A 8 -45.44 -57.17 -1.86
C ALA A 8 -44.56 -56.49 -0.79
N GLY A 9 -45.16 -56.09 0.34
CA GLY A 9 -44.45 -55.48 1.47
C GLY A 9 -43.48 -56.46 2.15
N ASN A 10 -43.81 -57.75 2.22
CA ASN A 10 -42.89 -58.78 2.73
C ASN A 10 -41.68 -58.98 1.80
N LEU A 11 -41.88 -58.86 0.49
CA LEU A 11 -40.81 -59.01 -0.50
C LEU A 11 -39.93 -57.76 -0.62
N LEU A 12 -40.51 -56.57 -0.43
CA LEU A 12 -39.79 -55.30 -0.49
C LEU A 12 -40.36 -54.31 0.55
N PRO A 13 -39.88 -54.34 1.81
CA PRO A 13 -40.45 -53.54 2.89
C PRO A 13 -40.44 -52.02 2.65
N SER A 14 -39.47 -51.50 1.90
CA SER A 14 -39.37 -50.07 1.56
C SER A 14 -40.53 -49.54 0.71
N LEU A 15 -41.37 -50.43 0.17
CA LEU A 15 -42.59 -50.07 -0.54
C LEU A 15 -43.64 -49.47 0.40
N LEU A 16 -43.66 -49.90 1.66
CA LEU A 16 -44.67 -49.49 2.64
C LEU A 16 -44.60 -47.99 2.95
N ASP A 17 -43.40 -47.40 2.89
CA ASP A 17 -43.16 -45.97 3.13
C ASP A 17 -43.94 -45.08 2.14
N PHE A 18 -44.21 -45.59 0.92
CA PHE A 18 -44.89 -44.84 -0.14
C PHE A 18 -46.40 -45.09 -0.20
N LEU A 19 -46.91 -46.03 0.60
CA LEU A 19 -48.35 -46.27 0.76
C LEU A 19 -48.99 -45.29 1.74
N VAL A 20 -48.17 -44.60 2.54
CA VAL A 20 -48.59 -43.59 3.51
C VAL A 20 -48.31 -42.21 2.93
N GLY A 21 -49.33 -41.55 2.40
CA GLY A 21 -49.21 -40.19 1.83
C GLY A 21 -50.19 -39.91 0.70
N GLU A 22 -50.14 -38.70 0.12
CA GLU A 22 -51.08 -38.24 -0.91
C GLU A 22 -51.10 -39.10 -2.19
N ARG A 23 -50.01 -39.83 -2.47
CA ARG A 23 -49.90 -40.75 -3.62
C ARG A 23 -50.11 -42.22 -3.26
N GLY A 24 -50.41 -42.53 -1.99
CA GLY A 24 -50.49 -43.90 -1.48
C GLY A 24 -51.50 -44.78 -2.21
N GLU A 25 -52.62 -44.21 -2.66
CA GLU A 25 -53.65 -44.93 -3.42
C GLU A 25 -53.15 -45.36 -4.81
N LYS A 26 -52.41 -44.48 -5.50
CA LYS A 26 -51.78 -44.80 -6.81
C LYS A 26 -50.69 -45.85 -6.69
N VAL A 27 -49.90 -45.77 -5.62
CA VAL A 27 -48.86 -46.78 -5.33
C VAL A 27 -49.50 -48.12 -5.00
N ALA A 28 -50.59 -48.13 -4.22
CA ALA A 28 -51.35 -49.34 -3.92
C ALA A 28 -51.88 -50.02 -5.19
N ASP A 29 -52.45 -49.26 -6.12
CA ASP A 29 -52.94 -49.79 -7.41
C ASP A 29 -51.82 -50.34 -8.29
N ALA A 30 -50.69 -49.63 -8.37
CA ALA A 30 -49.52 -50.08 -9.13
C ALA A 30 -48.95 -51.40 -8.58
N VAL A 31 -48.94 -51.55 -7.25
CA VAL A 31 -48.48 -52.76 -6.56
C VAL A 31 -49.41 -53.94 -6.83
N VAL A 32 -50.73 -53.74 -6.70
CA VAL A 32 -51.73 -54.78 -6.99
C VAL A 32 -51.61 -55.25 -8.43
N ASN A 33 -51.47 -54.34 -9.37
CA ASN A 33 -51.28 -54.66 -10.79
C ASN A 33 -49.96 -55.40 -11.06
N ALA A 34 -48.87 -55.01 -10.40
CA ALA A 34 -47.57 -55.68 -10.53
C ALA A 34 -47.63 -57.13 -10.01
N VAL A 35 -48.28 -57.36 -8.87
CA VAL A 35 -48.46 -58.71 -8.32
C VAL A 35 -49.34 -59.56 -9.23
N ALA A 36 -50.49 -59.03 -9.67
CA ALA A 36 -51.41 -59.75 -10.55
C ALA A 36 -50.78 -60.11 -11.91
N LYS A 37 -50.00 -59.19 -12.49
CA LYS A 37 -49.33 -59.40 -13.77
C LYS A 37 -48.22 -60.45 -13.69
N THR A 38 -47.46 -60.46 -12.60
CA THR A 38 -46.30 -61.36 -12.45
C THR A 38 -46.71 -62.76 -12.02
N THR A 39 -47.72 -62.87 -11.16
CA THR A 39 -48.19 -64.16 -10.63
C THR A 39 -49.33 -64.77 -11.44
N GLY A 40 -49.99 -63.98 -12.29
CA GLY A 40 -51.18 -64.40 -13.06
C GLY A 40 -52.44 -64.55 -12.21
N SER A 41 -52.41 -64.14 -10.94
CA SER A 41 -53.51 -64.29 -9.99
C SER A 41 -53.77 -63.00 -9.22
N ILE A 42 -55.05 -62.70 -9.00
CA ILE A 42 -55.51 -61.65 -8.07
C ILE A 42 -55.83 -62.22 -6.68
N ASP A 43 -55.80 -63.54 -6.52
CA ASP A 43 -55.90 -64.20 -5.22
C ASP A 43 -54.52 -64.27 -4.56
N ALA A 44 -54.44 -63.80 -3.31
CA ALA A 44 -53.18 -63.63 -2.60
C ALA A 44 -52.51 -64.95 -2.18
N VAL A 45 -53.29 -66.01 -1.96
CA VAL A 45 -52.75 -67.32 -1.59
C VAL A 45 -52.13 -67.97 -2.82
N ALA A 46 -52.83 -67.96 -3.95
CA ALA A 46 -52.30 -68.46 -5.21
C ALA A 46 -51.09 -67.64 -5.70
N ALA A 47 -51.08 -66.32 -5.48
CA ALA A 47 -49.95 -65.46 -5.81
C ALA A 47 -48.71 -65.75 -4.94
N GLN A 48 -48.89 -65.99 -3.63
CA GLN A 48 -47.81 -66.39 -2.72
C GLN A 48 -47.24 -67.75 -3.10
N GLU A 49 -48.10 -68.74 -3.36
CA GLU A 49 -47.67 -70.09 -3.75
C GLU A 49 -46.85 -70.07 -5.05
N LYS A 50 -47.26 -69.25 -6.03
CA LYS A 50 -46.52 -69.07 -7.29
C LYS A 50 -45.15 -68.44 -7.07
N VAL A 51 -45.04 -67.45 -6.17
CA VAL A 51 -43.75 -66.83 -5.81
C VAL A 51 -42.84 -67.81 -5.06
N ASP A 52 -43.40 -68.68 -4.22
CA ASP A 52 -42.62 -69.64 -3.44
C ASP A 52 -42.10 -70.81 -4.29
N GLN A 53 -42.89 -71.24 -5.29
CA GLN A 53 -42.54 -72.37 -6.18
C GLN A 53 -41.68 -71.97 -7.38
N ASP A 54 -41.71 -70.70 -7.79
CA ASP A 54 -41.05 -70.20 -9.00
C ASP A 54 -40.08 -69.06 -8.66
N PRO A 55 -38.78 -69.37 -8.46
CA PRO A 55 -37.75 -68.38 -8.16
C PRO A 55 -37.63 -67.29 -9.24
N ALA A 56 -37.98 -67.58 -10.49
CA ALA A 56 -37.95 -66.58 -11.56
C ALA A 56 -39.09 -65.57 -11.41
N ALA A 57 -40.30 -66.04 -11.11
CA ALA A 57 -41.44 -65.15 -10.82
C ALA A 57 -41.20 -64.27 -9.57
N ALA A 58 -40.54 -64.82 -8.54
CA ALA A 58 -40.15 -64.05 -7.35
C ALA A 58 -39.15 -62.94 -7.66
N ALA A 59 -38.15 -63.23 -8.51
CA ALA A 59 -37.16 -62.24 -8.95
C ALA A 59 -37.79 -61.15 -9.82
N GLU A 60 -38.68 -61.54 -10.74
CA GLU A 60 -39.42 -60.60 -11.59
C GLU A 60 -40.32 -59.67 -10.78
N LEU A 61 -41.04 -60.20 -9.79
CA LEU A 61 -41.91 -59.40 -8.92
C LEU A 61 -41.09 -58.42 -8.08
N ARG A 62 -39.96 -58.86 -7.49
CA ARG A 62 -39.04 -57.96 -6.76
C ARG A 62 -38.54 -56.82 -7.64
N LEU A 63 -38.19 -57.11 -8.90
CA LEU A 63 -37.74 -56.09 -9.85
C LEU A 63 -38.87 -55.10 -10.20
N ALA A 64 -40.09 -55.60 -10.40
CA ALA A 64 -41.25 -54.75 -10.67
C ALA A 64 -41.57 -53.82 -9.50
N LEU A 65 -41.57 -54.34 -8.26
CA LEU A 65 -41.78 -53.54 -7.05
C LEU A 65 -40.65 -52.53 -6.82
N ALA A 66 -39.40 -52.91 -7.08
CA ALA A 66 -38.25 -52.00 -6.98
C ALA A 66 -38.34 -50.84 -7.97
N ARG A 67 -38.90 -51.06 -9.17
CA ARG A 67 -39.14 -49.99 -10.16
C ARG A 67 -40.18 -48.99 -9.67
N ILE A 68 -41.26 -49.45 -9.05
CA ILE A 68 -42.30 -48.57 -8.47
C ILE A 68 -41.68 -47.69 -7.36
N VAL A 69 -40.89 -48.29 -6.47
CA VAL A 69 -40.19 -47.54 -5.41
C VAL A 69 -39.19 -46.54 -5.98
N ALA A 70 -38.45 -46.92 -7.04
CA ALA A 70 -37.50 -46.03 -7.69
C ALA A 70 -38.19 -44.83 -8.37
N GLU A 71 -39.35 -45.06 -9.00
CA GLU A 71 -40.14 -44.00 -9.64
C GLU A 71 -40.68 -43.00 -8.62
N GLU A 72 -41.26 -43.47 -7.51
CA GLU A 72 -41.76 -42.57 -6.45
C GLU A 72 -40.64 -41.81 -5.74
N LYS A 73 -39.47 -42.45 -5.51
CA LYS A 73 -38.27 -41.75 -5.01
C LYS A 73 -37.79 -40.67 -5.97
N LYS A 74 -37.81 -40.94 -7.28
CA LYS A 74 -37.43 -39.96 -8.29
C LYS A 74 -38.41 -38.78 -8.29
N LEU A 75 -39.71 -39.03 -8.25
CA LEU A 75 -40.72 -37.97 -8.19
C LEU A 75 -40.59 -37.11 -6.93
N ALA A 76 -40.32 -37.72 -5.78
CA ALA A 76 -40.07 -36.99 -4.53
C ALA A 76 -38.82 -36.11 -4.62
N LEU A 77 -37.74 -36.65 -5.19
CA LEU A 77 -36.49 -35.91 -5.39
C LEU A 77 -36.64 -34.76 -6.40
N ASP A 78 -37.37 -34.98 -7.49
CA ASP A 78 -37.65 -33.95 -8.50
C ASP A 78 -38.50 -32.81 -7.89
N ALA A 79 -39.50 -33.16 -7.07
CA ALA A 79 -40.31 -32.17 -6.35
C ALA A 79 -39.50 -31.37 -5.32
N GLU A 80 -38.59 -32.00 -4.57
CA GLU A 80 -37.70 -31.28 -3.64
C GLU A 80 -36.71 -30.39 -4.40
N THR A 81 -36.16 -30.87 -5.51
CA THR A 81 -35.24 -30.11 -6.36
C THR A 81 -35.94 -28.87 -6.94
N GLN A 82 -37.19 -28.99 -7.36
CA GLN A 82 -37.96 -27.86 -7.86
C GLN A 82 -38.22 -26.83 -6.75
N ARG A 83 -38.64 -27.25 -5.55
CA ARG A 83 -38.82 -26.34 -4.41
C ARG A 83 -37.55 -25.57 -4.09
N ARG A 84 -36.40 -26.25 -4.04
CA ARG A 84 -35.10 -25.58 -3.81
C ARG A 84 -34.74 -24.59 -4.91
N ARG A 85 -35.08 -24.88 -6.17
CA ARG A 85 -34.87 -23.93 -7.28
C ARG A 85 -35.71 -22.68 -7.11
N ASP A 86 -36.96 -22.84 -6.70
CA ASP A 86 -37.88 -21.73 -6.48
C ASP A 86 -37.41 -20.86 -5.29
N GLU A 87 -36.96 -21.48 -4.18
CA GLU A 87 -36.37 -20.77 -3.03
C GLU A 87 -35.10 -19.98 -3.41
N ILE A 88 -34.19 -20.59 -4.19
CA ILE A 88 -32.97 -19.91 -4.67
C ILE A 88 -33.32 -18.73 -5.58
N ALA A 89 -34.34 -18.88 -6.43
CA ALA A 89 -34.79 -17.80 -7.31
C ALA A 89 -35.37 -16.62 -6.52
N GLU A 90 -36.14 -16.89 -5.47
CA GLU A 90 -36.69 -15.87 -4.56
C GLU A 90 -35.57 -15.15 -3.80
N GLU A 91 -34.59 -15.88 -3.25
CA GLU A 91 -33.43 -15.27 -2.57
C GLU A 91 -32.57 -14.43 -3.52
N ALA A 92 -32.36 -14.91 -4.75
CA ALA A 92 -31.63 -14.16 -5.78
C ALA A 92 -32.35 -12.85 -6.14
N GLN A 93 -33.68 -12.87 -6.23
CA GLN A 93 -34.47 -11.67 -6.48
C GLN A 93 -34.39 -10.68 -5.31
N ALA A 94 -34.55 -11.15 -4.07
CA ALA A 94 -34.42 -10.30 -2.88
C ALA A 94 -33.03 -9.65 -2.78
N ARG A 95 -31.98 -10.38 -3.16
CA ARG A 95 -30.60 -9.87 -3.20
C ARG A 95 -30.39 -8.82 -4.29
N LYS A 96 -30.99 -9.01 -5.46
CA LYS A 96 -30.97 -8.03 -6.55
C LYS A 96 -31.61 -6.72 -6.09
N ASP A 97 -32.78 -6.79 -5.47
CA ASP A 97 -33.49 -5.62 -4.98
C ASP A 97 -32.70 -4.87 -3.89
N ALA A 98 -31.94 -5.59 -3.05
CA ALA A 98 -31.04 -4.98 -2.06
C ALA A 98 -29.87 -4.24 -2.73
N LEU A 99 -29.24 -4.86 -3.74
CA LEU A 99 -28.15 -4.26 -4.49
C LEU A 99 -28.59 -2.99 -5.22
N ASP A 100 -29.80 -3.01 -5.82
CA ASP A 100 -30.36 -1.85 -6.51
C ASP A 100 -30.63 -0.67 -5.56
N ARG A 101 -31.04 -0.94 -4.31
CA ARG A 101 -31.17 0.09 -3.25
C ARG A 101 -29.82 0.70 -2.85
N ASP A 102 -28.81 -0.14 -2.67
CA ASP A 102 -27.45 0.32 -2.34
C ASP A 102 -26.87 1.15 -3.47
N LEU A 103 -27.04 0.71 -4.73
CA LEU A 103 -26.62 1.45 -5.91
C LEU A 103 -27.29 2.82 -6.00
N ALA A 104 -28.59 2.90 -5.71
CA ALA A 104 -29.31 4.17 -5.67
C ALA A 104 -28.77 5.12 -4.59
N THR A 105 -28.43 4.60 -3.40
CA THR A 105 -27.85 5.38 -2.31
C THR A 105 -26.45 5.88 -2.65
N HIS A 106 -25.62 5.01 -3.24
CA HIS A 106 -24.29 5.41 -3.70
C HIS A 106 -24.34 6.46 -4.79
N LYS A 107 -25.28 6.34 -5.74
CA LYS A 107 -25.47 7.34 -6.80
C LYS A 107 -25.89 8.69 -6.23
N ALA A 108 -26.84 8.72 -5.29
CA ALA A 108 -27.25 9.95 -4.62
C ALA A 108 -26.09 10.64 -3.89
N ARG A 109 -25.24 9.86 -3.21
CA ARG A 109 -24.04 10.39 -2.55
C ARG A 109 -23.01 10.92 -3.54
N LEU A 110 -22.86 10.28 -4.69
CA LEU A 110 -21.96 10.74 -5.75
C LEU A 110 -22.46 12.07 -6.34
N ASP A 111 -23.77 12.18 -6.59
CA ASP A 111 -24.39 13.41 -7.11
C ASP A 111 -24.22 14.57 -6.11
N GLU A 112 -24.34 14.31 -4.80
CA GLU A 112 -24.07 15.30 -3.75
C GLU A 112 -22.61 15.76 -3.72
N LEU A 113 -21.66 14.82 -3.86
CA LEU A 113 -20.23 15.14 -3.94
C LEU A 113 -19.91 15.98 -5.18
N VAL A 114 -20.45 15.60 -6.33
CA VAL A 114 -20.28 16.34 -7.59
C VAL A 114 -20.88 17.74 -7.48
N ALA A 115 -22.05 17.89 -6.87
CA ALA A 115 -22.66 19.20 -6.62
C ALA A 115 -21.80 20.07 -5.71
N THR A 116 -21.21 19.47 -4.66
CA THR A 116 -20.32 20.16 -3.71
C THR A 116 -19.02 20.60 -4.39
N GLU A 117 -18.39 19.73 -5.18
CA GLU A 117 -17.18 20.07 -5.94
C GLU A 117 -17.45 21.15 -6.98
N LYS A 118 -18.58 21.08 -7.67
CA LYS A 118 -19.00 22.09 -8.63
C LYS A 118 -19.19 23.45 -7.96
N ALA A 119 -19.89 23.50 -6.82
CA ALA A 119 -20.04 24.74 -6.05
C ALA A 119 -18.67 25.32 -5.61
N ALA A 120 -17.73 24.46 -5.20
CA ALA A 120 -16.37 24.87 -4.85
C ALA A 120 -15.52 25.33 -6.06
N LEU A 121 -15.81 24.82 -7.26
CA LEU A 121 -15.17 25.27 -8.50
C LEU A 121 -15.76 26.60 -8.97
N ASP A 122 -17.07 26.75 -8.93
CA ASP A 122 -17.78 27.99 -9.29
C ASP A 122 -17.33 29.14 -8.37
N GLN A 123 -17.18 28.86 -7.07
CA GLN A 123 -16.63 29.82 -6.11
C GLN A 123 -15.18 30.20 -6.43
N ARG A 124 -14.32 29.22 -6.76
CA ARG A 124 -12.94 29.50 -7.19
C ARG A 124 -12.88 30.31 -8.49
N GLN A 125 -13.80 30.09 -9.42
CA GLN A 125 -13.88 30.90 -10.64
C GLN A 125 -14.30 32.34 -10.35
N GLN A 126 -15.22 32.57 -9.41
CA GLN A 126 -15.56 33.91 -8.93
C GLN A 126 -14.37 34.59 -8.27
N ASP A 127 -13.64 33.90 -7.38
CA ASP A 127 -12.43 34.44 -6.73
C ASP A 127 -11.33 34.79 -7.77
N LEU A 128 -11.19 33.97 -8.81
CA LEU A 128 -10.26 34.22 -9.92
C LEU A 128 -10.70 35.42 -10.78
N ALA A 129 -12.01 35.60 -11.00
CA ALA A 129 -12.53 36.75 -11.72
C ALA A 129 -12.33 38.05 -10.92
N GLU A 130 -12.55 38.03 -9.60
CA GLU A 130 -12.31 39.17 -8.71
C GLU A 130 -10.83 39.54 -8.64
N THR A 131 -9.93 38.55 -8.52
CA THR A 131 -8.48 38.79 -8.54
C THR A 131 -7.96 39.27 -9.89
N THR A 132 -8.58 38.83 -11.00
CA THR A 132 -8.27 39.35 -12.34
C THR A 132 -8.76 40.79 -12.50
N GLY A 133 -9.94 41.12 -11.97
CA GLY A 133 -10.45 42.49 -11.91
C GLY A 133 -9.53 43.42 -11.10
N ALA A 134 -9.05 42.97 -9.94
CA ALA A 134 -8.09 43.72 -9.12
C ALA A 134 -6.73 43.92 -9.84
N ARG A 135 -6.25 42.91 -10.57
CA ARG A 135 -5.02 43.02 -11.40
C ARG A 135 -5.20 43.97 -12.60
N GLN A 136 -6.37 43.97 -13.24
CA GLN A 136 -6.68 44.93 -14.31
C GLN A 136 -6.79 46.36 -13.76
N LEU A 137 -7.33 46.55 -12.55
CA LEU A 137 -7.35 47.83 -11.86
C LEU A 137 -5.92 48.32 -11.56
N LEU A 138 -5.04 47.45 -11.07
CA LEU A 138 -3.61 47.73 -10.89
C LEU A 138 -2.89 48.02 -12.21
N SER A 139 -3.15 47.25 -13.27
CA SER A 139 -2.58 47.48 -14.60
C SER A 139 -3.01 48.83 -15.18
N SER A 140 -4.30 49.19 -15.03
CA SER A 140 -4.83 50.47 -15.52
C SER A 140 -4.34 51.68 -14.70
N LEU A 141 -3.91 51.48 -13.45
CA LEU A 141 -3.23 52.48 -12.63
C LEU A 141 -1.74 52.63 -12.98
N ILE A 142 -1.12 51.61 -13.58
CA ILE A 142 0.27 51.63 -14.07
C ILE A 142 0.34 52.24 -15.48
N ASP A 143 -0.62 51.95 -16.36
CA ASP A 143 -0.67 52.48 -17.73
C ASP A 143 -1.05 53.97 -17.81
N LYS A 144 -1.63 54.54 -16.75
CA LYS A 144 -1.84 55.98 -16.63
C LYS A 144 -0.78 56.54 -15.70
N ASP A 145 0.16 57.29 -16.25
CA ASP A 145 1.24 58.01 -15.55
C ASP A 145 0.68 59.08 -14.59
N THR A 146 0.02 58.60 -13.54
CA THR A 146 -0.74 59.40 -12.58
C THR A 146 0.11 59.56 -11.33
N ILE A 147 0.10 60.75 -10.75
CA ILE A 147 0.92 61.15 -9.57
C ILE A 147 0.89 60.08 -8.46
N VAL A 148 -0.24 59.38 -8.28
CA VAL A 148 -0.44 58.31 -7.30
C VAL A 148 0.49 57.09 -7.48
N ALA A 149 0.88 56.73 -8.71
CA ALA A 149 1.74 55.58 -8.98
C ALA A 149 3.22 55.83 -8.59
N ARG A 150 3.66 57.10 -8.60
CA ARG A 150 5.02 57.50 -8.22
C ARG A 150 5.17 57.78 -6.72
N THR A 151 4.06 58.04 -6.02
CA THR A 151 4.02 58.36 -4.59
C THR A 151 4.75 57.33 -3.70
N PRO A 152 4.57 56.00 -3.87
CA PRO A 152 5.24 55.03 -3.00
C PRO A 152 6.77 55.03 -3.15
N MET A 153 7.27 55.13 -4.39
CA MET A 153 8.72 55.19 -4.66
C MET A 153 9.32 56.50 -4.13
N VAL A 154 8.66 57.64 -4.35
CA VAL A 154 9.15 58.94 -3.89
C VAL A 154 9.15 59.01 -2.35
N ILE A 155 8.10 58.52 -1.68
CA ILE A 155 8.06 58.44 -0.21
C ILE A 155 9.15 57.51 0.31
N SER A 156 9.36 56.36 -0.33
CA SER A 156 10.45 55.44 0.05
C SER A 156 11.81 56.11 -0.04
N TYR A 157 12.11 56.83 -1.13
CA TYR A 157 13.37 57.56 -1.28
C TYR A 157 13.53 58.67 -0.24
N ILE A 158 12.48 59.44 0.05
CA ILE A 158 12.51 60.50 1.07
C ILE A 158 12.78 59.92 2.46
N VAL A 159 12.12 58.83 2.83
CA VAL A 159 12.29 58.19 4.14
C VAL A 159 13.69 57.58 4.26
N THR A 160 14.18 56.87 3.25
CA THR A 160 15.51 56.25 3.28
C THR A 160 16.61 57.31 3.32
N ILE A 161 16.58 58.31 2.43
CA ILE A 161 17.59 59.37 2.40
C ILE A 161 17.53 60.22 3.67
N GLY A 162 16.32 60.57 4.13
CA GLY A 162 16.11 61.32 5.36
C GLY A 162 16.64 60.58 6.60
N PHE A 163 16.40 59.28 6.70
CA PHE A 163 16.91 58.44 7.79
C PHE A 163 18.44 58.45 7.84
N PHE A 164 19.12 58.25 6.70
CA PHE A 164 20.57 58.23 6.65
C PHE A 164 21.19 59.63 6.84
N LEU A 165 20.55 60.71 6.37
CA LEU A 165 20.99 62.07 6.64
C LEU A 165 20.92 62.42 8.13
N VAL A 166 19.81 62.07 8.79
CA VAL A 166 19.64 62.29 10.24
C VAL A 166 20.65 61.46 11.02
N LEU A 167 20.83 60.17 10.69
CA LEU A 167 21.82 59.31 11.32
C LEU A 167 23.25 59.85 11.17
N THR A 168 23.60 60.33 9.97
CA THR A 168 24.93 60.91 9.68
C THR A 168 25.14 62.23 10.42
N LEU A 169 24.13 63.10 10.46
CA LEU A 169 24.18 64.36 11.20
C LEU A 169 24.36 64.12 12.71
N PHE A 170 23.68 63.12 13.27
CA PHE A 170 23.83 62.74 14.68
C PHE A 170 25.21 62.16 15.00
N LEU A 171 25.79 61.35 14.10
CA LEU A 171 27.15 60.84 14.27
C LEU A 171 28.20 61.96 14.20
N LEU A 172 27.98 62.97 13.36
CA LEU A 172 28.88 64.13 13.23
C LEU A 172 28.76 65.11 14.42
N LEU A 173 27.57 65.26 15.00
CA LEU A 173 27.32 66.11 16.18
C LEU A 173 27.58 65.41 17.52
N LYS A 174 27.96 64.12 17.50
CA LYS A 174 28.22 63.29 18.68
C LYS A 174 29.09 64.00 19.72
N ASN A 175 30.21 64.57 19.30
CA ASN A 175 31.17 65.23 20.19
C ASN A 175 30.63 66.52 20.84
N GLN A 176 29.64 67.19 20.23
CA GLN A 176 28.99 68.38 20.82
C GLN A 176 27.83 68.01 21.75
N LEU A 177 27.13 66.91 21.48
CA LEU A 177 26.05 66.40 22.34
C LEU A 177 26.57 65.69 23.59
N GLU A 178 27.82 65.22 23.57
CA GLU A 178 28.51 64.59 24.71
C GLU A 178 29.35 65.58 25.55
N ALA A 179 29.41 66.87 25.18
CA ALA A 179 30.14 67.88 25.94
C ALA A 179 29.36 68.28 27.22
N PRO A 180 29.96 68.24 28.42
CA PRO A 180 29.31 68.69 29.64
C PRO A 180 29.20 70.23 29.64
N GLU A 181 28.03 70.78 29.99
CA GLU A 181 27.94 72.21 30.28
C GLU A 181 28.85 72.56 31.48
N PRO A 182 29.54 73.71 31.45
CA PRO A 182 30.37 74.13 32.57
C PRO A 182 29.50 74.33 33.82
N PHE A 183 29.74 73.51 34.84
CA PHE A 183 29.11 73.62 36.14
C PHE A 183 29.52 74.96 36.80
N THR A 184 28.60 75.91 36.89
CA THR A 184 28.83 77.16 37.62
C THR A 184 28.47 76.99 39.09
N PHE A 185 29.47 77.07 39.97
CA PHE A 185 29.26 77.07 41.41
C PHE A 185 28.65 78.41 41.88
N PRO A 186 27.66 78.39 42.80
CA PRO A 186 27.16 79.63 43.42
C PRO A 186 28.30 80.34 44.19
N GLU A 187 28.41 81.67 44.06
CA GLU A 187 29.42 82.47 44.76
C GLU A 187 29.35 82.24 46.28
N GLY A 188 30.49 81.84 46.87
CA GLY A 188 30.64 81.54 48.30
C GLY A 188 31.03 80.09 48.64
N SER A 189 31.24 79.23 47.65
CA SER A 189 31.54 77.79 47.84
C SER A 189 33.04 77.41 47.79
N SER A 190 33.96 78.38 47.92
CA SER A 190 35.41 78.16 47.76
C SER A 190 36.10 77.29 48.83
N ASP A 191 35.43 77.03 49.95
CA ASP A 191 36.08 76.39 51.11
C ASP A 191 35.73 74.91 51.27
N ILE A 192 34.67 74.42 50.60
CA ILE A 192 34.30 73.00 50.60
C ILE A 192 35.03 72.22 49.49
N ILE A 193 35.42 72.90 48.40
CA ILE A 193 36.04 72.24 47.23
C ILE A 193 37.52 71.88 47.48
N LYS A 194 38.19 72.49 48.46
CA LYS A 194 39.60 72.22 48.77
C LYS A 194 39.85 70.94 49.58
N THR A 195 38.80 70.31 50.11
CA THR A 195 38.91 69.11 50.96
C THR A 195 38.45 67.82 50.26
N LEU A 196 38.03 67.90 48.99
CA LEU A 196 37.61 66.74 48.20
C LEU A 196 38.78 66.22 47.36
N GLU A 197 39.02 64.91 47.44
CA GLU A 197 40.03 64.21 46.63
C GLU A 197 39.62 64.21 45.13
N PRO A 198 40.58 64.15 44.18
CA PRO A 198 40.29 64.17 42.73
C PRO A 198 39.26 63.12 42.28
N ALA A 199 39.22 61.96 42.94
CA ALA A 199 38.24 60.89 42.66
C ALA A 199 36.80 61.25 43.09
N GLN A 200 36.62 62.07 44.12
CA GLN A 200 35.30 62.53 44.58
C GLN A 200 34.75 63.63 43.68
N ILE A 201 35.64 64.44 43.08
CA ILE A 201 35.30 65.44 42.06
C ILE A 201 34.88 64.74 40.75
N ALA A 202 35.55 63.65 40.37
CA ALA A 202 35.19 62.83 39.21
C ALA A 202 33.82 62.11 39.37
N ALA A 203 33.43 61.74 40.59
CA ALA A 203 32.13 61.11 40.87
C ALA A 203 30.92 62.08 40.78
N LEU A 204 31.16 63.40 40.88
CA LEU A 204 30.13 64.43 40.75
C LEU A 204 29.81 64.79 39.28
N VAL A 205 30.66 64.38 38.34
CA VAL A 205 30.47 64.57 36.90
C VAL A 205 30.14 63.21 36.28
N GLN A 206 28.86 62.85 36.24
CA GLN A 206 28.45 61.65 35.49
C GLN A 206 28.51 61.91 33.98
N PRO A 207 29.27 61.13 33.19
CA PRO A 207 29.16 61.21 31.73
C PRO A 207 27.82 60.62 31.29
N ARG A 208 27.00 61.39 30.57
CA ARG A 208 25.77 60.91 29.92
C ARG A 208 26.14 59.97 28.76
N SER A 209 26.41 58.70 29.04
CA SER A 209 26.63 57.69 27.97
C SER A 209 25.36 56.96 27.53
N ASP A 210 24.24 57.10 28.26
CA ASP A 210 23.05 56.27 28.04
C ASP A 210 22.13 56.78 26.91
N PHE A 211 22.13 58.08 26.65
CA PHE A 211 21.18 58.69 25.72
C PHE A 211 21.49 58.34 24.25
N VAL A 212 22.77 58.40 23.86
CA VAL A 212 23.20 58.09 22.49
C VAL A 212 23.05 56.58 22.21
N ILE A 213 23.37 55.72 23.17
CA ILE A 213 23.21 54.26 23.04
C ILE A 213 21.72 53.88 22.98
N GLN A 214 20.85 54.51 23.78
CA GLN A 214 19.40 54.29 23.69
C GLN A 214 18.85 54.70 22.33
N ILE A 215 19.28 55.84 21.77
CA ILE A 215 18.82 56.28 20.45
C ILE A 215 19.28 55.31 19.35
N ILE A 216 20.52 54.83 19.39
CA ILE A 216 21.01 53.82 18.44
C ILE A 216 20.20 52.53 18.55
N ASN A 217 19.91 52.06 19.76
CA ASN A 217 19.10 50.87 19.98
C ASN A 217 17.64 51.05 19.52
N ILE A 218 17.07 52.25 19.66
CA ILE A 218 15.74 52.58 19.12
C ILE A 218 15.76 52.57 17.58
N CYS A 219 16.78 53.15 16.95
CA CYS A 219 16.92 53.13 15.49
C CYS A 219 17.10 51.72 14.92
N VAL A 220 17.93 50.89 15.55
CA VAL A 220 18.13 49.47 15.16
C VAL A 220 16.85 48.66 15.37
N GLY A 221 16.14 48.89 16.48
CA GLY A 221 14.85 48.26 16.75
C GLY A 221 13.77 48.65 15.72
N ALA A 222 13.69 49.92 15.34
CA ALA A 222 12.77 50.39 14.30
C ALA A 222 13.07 49.78 12.92
N LEU A 223 14.36 49.60 12.59
CA LEU A 223 14.78 48.98 11.33
C LEU A 223 14.46 47.48 11.29
N ALA A 224 14.67 46.77 12.40
CA ALA A 224 14.28 45.37 12.55
C ALA A 224 12.76 45.18 12.44
N ALA A 225 11.97 46.08 13.06
CA ALA A 225 10.52 46.05 12.97
C ALA A 225 10.00 46.33 11.55
N ALA A 226 10.59 47.32 10.85
CA ALA A 226 10.25 47.62 9.47
C ALA A 226 10.56 46.43 8.54
N PHE A 227 11.72 45.81 8.70
CA PHE A 227 12.13 44.63 7.94
C PHE A 227 11.23 43.42 8.19
N ALA A 228 10.85 43.17 9.46
CA ALA A 228 9.91 42.11 9.83
C ALA A 228 8.50 42.33 9.24
N THR A 229 8.07 43.59 9.13
CA THR A 229 6.78 43.96 8.52
C THR A 229 6.77 43.70 7.02
N VAL A 230 7.86 44.06 6.33
CA VAL A 230 8.03 43.78 4.88
C VAL A 230 8.12 42.28 4.60
N MET A 231 8.84 41.53 5.44
CA MET A 231 8.90 40.07 5.32
C MET A 231 7.54 39.40 5.57
N SER A 232 6.76 39.90 6.53
CA SER A 232 5.40 39.41 6.78
C SER A 232 4.43 39.72 5.63
N PHE A 233 4.65 40.85 4.93
CA PHE A 233 3.88 41.21 3.73
C PHE A 233 4.23 40.30 2.54
N TRP A 234 5.53 40.00 2.33
CA TRP A 234 5.99 39.14 1.24
C TRP A 234 5.71 37.64 1.45
N LEU A 235 5.77 37.15 2.69
CA LEU A 235 5.39 35.77 3.04
C LEU A 235 3.86 35.60 3.14
N GLY A 236 3.09 36.69 3.06
CA GLY A 236 1.66 36.71 3.31
C GLY A 236 0.76 36.57 2.07
N SER A 237 1.29 36.57 0.85
CA SER A 237 0.46 36.79 -0.36
C SER A 237 -0.05 35.55 -1.08
N SER A 238 0.09 34.34 -0.55
CA SER A 238 -0.68 33.19 -1.04
C SER A 238 -0.92 32.16 0.07
N GLN A 239 -2.19 31.79 0.27
CA GLN A 239 -2.66 30.65 1.10
C GLN A 239 -2.71 30.73 2.64
N SER A 240 -2.56 31.89 3.29
CA SER A 240 -2.54 31.93 4.78
C SER A 240 -3.54 32.88 5.44
N SER A 241 -4.80 32.95 5.00
CA SER A 241 -5.86 33.64 5.78
C SER A 241 -6.50 32.68 6.79
N ARG A 242 -6.94 31.49 6.36
CA ARG A 242 -7.63 30.54 7.27
C ARG A 242 -6.72 29.91 8.33
N ASN A 243 -5.42 29.73 8.00
CA ASN A 243 -4.44 29.29 8.99
C ASN A 243 -4.01 30.43 9.94
N LYS A 244 -4.13 31.71 9.57
CA LYS A 244 -3.79 32.82 10.48
C LYS A 244 -4.84 33.00 11.56
N ASP A 245 -6.12 32.85 11.26
CA ASP A 245 -7.17 33.01 12.28
C ASP A 245 -7.14 31.86 13.31
N VAL A 246 -6.91 30.62 12.84
CA VAL A 246 -6.78 29.45 13.72
C VAL A 246 -5.45 29.44 14.47
N LEU A 247 -4.34 29.83 13.83
CA LEU A 247 -3.03 29.88 14.49
C LEU A 247 -2.93 31.08 15.45
N ALA A 248 -3.53 32.23 15.14
CA ALA A 248 -3.59 33.39 16.04
C ALA A 248 -4.49 33.11 17.24
N ALA A 249 -5.65 32.47 17.05
CA ALA A 249 -6.49 32.00 18.15
C ALA A 249 -5.73 31.00 19.06
N ASN A 250 -5.08 30.00 18.46
CA ASN A 250 -4.28 29.00 19.19
C ASN A 250 -2.98 29.56 19.80
N LEU A 251 -2.42 30.66 19.28
CA LEU A 251 -1.26 31.35 19.86
C LEU A 251 -1.69 32.27 21.00
N GLN A 252 -2.85 32.91 20.89
CA GLN A 252 -3.39 33.77 21.93
C GLN A 252 -3.85 32.94 23.14
N GLU A 253 -4.46 31.77 22.91
CA GLU A 253 -4.80 30.81 23.96
C GLU A 253 -3.54 30.25 24.64
N ARG A 254 -2.53 29.81 23.86
CA ARG A 254 -1.24 29.33 24.41
C ARG A 254 -0.41 30.42 25.08
N ASN A 255 -0.45 31.67 24.63
CA ASN A 255 0.23 32.78 25.29
C ASN A 255 -0.45 33.15 26.61
N THR A 256 -1.78 33.05 26.69
CA THR A 256 -2.53 33.29 27.93
C THR A 256 -2.24 32.17 28.93
N GLU A 257 -2.27 30.91 28.51
CA GLU A 257 -1.88 29.76 29.37
C GLU A 257 -0.40 29.82 29.79
N SER A 258 0.49 30.24 28.89
CA SER A 258 1.93 30.42 29.18
C SER A 258 2.16 31.57 30.16
N GLN A 259 1.45 32.70 30.01
CA GLN A 259 1.53 33.83 30.95
C GLN A 259 0.94 33.48 32.32
N GLU A 260 -0.14 32.71 32.38
CA GLU A 260 -0.71 32.22 33.65
C GLU A 260 0.23 31.23 34.34
N ARG A 261 0.82 30.28 33.59
CA ARG A 261 1.85 29.36 34.12
C ARG A 261 3.10 30.11 34.56
N GLN A 262 3.54 31.11 33.81
CA GLN A 262 4.71 31.92 34.15
C GLN A 262 4.44 32.86 35.33
N ALA A 263 3.21 33.36 35.50
CA ALA A 263 2.80 34.12 36.68
C ALA A 263 2.73 33.25 37.95
N GLN A 264 2.24 32.00 37.84
CA GLN A 264 2.26 31.04 38.94
C GLN A 264 3.69 30.57 39.27
N GLN A 265 4.53 30.37 38.26
CA GLN A 265 5.94 30.00 38.44
C GLN A 265 6.74 31.17 39.03
N ASN A 266 6.52 32.40 38.56
CA ASN A 266 7.14 33.59 39.14
C ASN A 266 6.69 33.83 40.59
N ARG A 267 5.43 33.56 40.95
CA ARG A 267 5.00 33.61 42.37
C ARG A 267 5.74 32.61 43.24
N ARG A 268 5.89 31.36 42.79
CA ARG A 268 6.65 30.32 43.51
C ARG A 268 8.14 30.64 43.58
N THR A 269 8.72 31.17 42.51
CA THR A 269 10.12 31.61 42.45
C THR A 269 10.35 32.81 43.36
N VAL A 270 9.42 33.78 43.44
CA VAL A 270 9.53 34.93 44.36
C VAL A 270 9.43 34.47 45.82
N GLU A 271 8.57 33.50 46.14
CA GLU A 271 8.51 32.91 47.48
C GLU A 271 9.77 32.11 47.84
N GLN A 272 10.40 31.42 46.88
CA GLN A 272 11.69 30.75 47.07
C GLN A 272 12.86 31.75 47.18
N VAL A 273 12.90 32.78 46.33
CA VAL A 273 13.96 33.80 46.32
C VAL A 273 13.89 34.67 47.57
N ALA A 274 12.69 34.99 48.09
CA ALA A 274 12.57 35.66 49.38
C ALA A 274 13.13 34.82 50.55
N LYS A 275 12.98 33.48 50.48
CA LYS A 275 13.60 32.54 51.43
C LYS A 275 15.13 32.49 51.29
N THR A 276 15.67 32.53 50.07
CA THR A 276 17.11 32.44 49.78
C THR A 276 17.86 33.77 49.98
N VAL A 277 17.23 34.91 49.70
CA VAL A 277 17.82 36.26 49.88
C VAL A 277 17.96 36.63 51.36
N SER A 278 17.12 36.07 52.23
CA SER A 278 17.31 36.19 53.69
C SER A 278 18.55 35.42 54.19
N GLN A 279 19.03 34.41 53.44
CA GLN A 279 20.14 33.54 53.82
C GLN A 279 21.50 33.89 53.20
N THR A 280 21.55 34.78 52.19
CA THR A 280 22.77 34.95 51.36
C THR A 280 23.30 36.40 51.32
N LYS A 281 22.99 37.22 52.32
CA LYS A 281 23.51 38.59 52.51
C LYS A 281 24.98 38.61 53.00
N SER A 282 25.77 37.61 52.64
CA SER A 282 27.13 37.38 53.15
C SER A 282 28.04 36.98 51.98
N ALA A 283 29.08 37.80 51.74
CA ALA A 283 30.13 37.66 50.71
C ALA A 283 29.73 38.18 49.31
N ALA A 284 30.12 39.38 48.84
CA ALA A 284 31.46 39.97 48.58
C ALA A 284 32.17 39.37 47.35
N VAL A 285 32.25 40.07 46.19
CA VAL A 285 33.30 41.00 45.64
C VAL A 285 34.27 40.32 44.65
N VAL A 286 34.74 41.10 43.64
CA VAL A 286 35.94 41.01 42.74
C VAL A 286 35.69 40.40 41.33
N VAL A 287 35.74 41.07 40.16
CA VAL A 287 36.64 41.95 39.31
C VAL A 287 37.76 41.27 38.48
N ASP A 288 37.93 41.80 37.24
CA ASP A 288 39.12 41.92 36.35
C ASP A 288 39.53 40.77 35.41
N GLU A 289 40.17 40.96 34.25
CA GLU A 289 40.31 42.04 33.22
C GLU A 289 41.08 41.43 32.00
N ASP A 290 40.96 42.06 30.83
CA ASP A 290 41.93 42.21 29.71
C ASP A 290 42.37 41.10 28.72
N GLY A 291 42.48 41.51 27.44
CA GLY A 291 43.34 40.88 26.42
C GLY A 291 42.99 41.19 24.94
N ALA A 292 43.74 42.08 24.30
CA ALA A 292 43.62 42.59 22.91
C ALA A 292 44.12 41.65 21.78
N VAL A 293 43.70 41.83 20.49
CA VAL A 293 44.53 41.60 19.27
C VAL A 293 44.00 42.33 18.00
N ALA A 294 44.92 42.67 17.08
CA ALA A 294 44.83 43.43 15.84
C ALA A 294 44.57 42.62 14.53
N GLY A 295 44.36 43.34 13.40
CA GLY A 295 44.91 42.97 12.08
C GLY A 295 43.94 42.71 10.92
N VAL A 296 43.90 43.62 9.93
CA VAL A 296 43.19 43.53 8.63
C VAL A 296 44.16 43.08 7.53
N ALA A 297 43.70 42.27 6.57
CA ALA A 297 44.24 42.23 5.21
C ALA A 297 43.14 41.88 4.19
N THR A 298 43.21 42.57 3.04
CA THR A 298 42.27 42.67 1.93
C THR A 298 42.64 41.77 0.75
N GLY A 299 41.70 41.50 -0.16
CA GLY A 299 41.99 40.96 -1.50
C GLY A 299 40.74 40.54 -2.28
N ALA A 300 40.40 41.32 -3.32
CA ALA A 300 39.24 41.13 -4.21
C ALA A 300 39.69 41.08 -5.69
N SER A 301 38.98 40.31 -6.53
CA SER A 301 38.65 40.58 -7.95
C SER A 301 37.80 39.40 -8.48
N ALA A 302 36.53 39.53 -8.91
CA ALA A 302 35.96 40.22 -10.09
C ALA A 302 36.31 39.55 -11.45
N GLY A 303 35.30 38.94 -12.09
CA GLY A 303 35.32 38.43 -13.46
C GLY A 303 33.90 38.32 -14.03
N THR A 304 33.63 39.09 -15.08
CA THR A 304 32.33 39.44 -15.67
C THR A 304 31.81 38.42 -16.68
N VAL A 305 30.48 38.23 -16.76
CA VAL A 305 29.75 37.36 -17.69
C VAL A 305 29.23 38.17 -18.89
N VAL A 306 29.39 37.62 -20.11
CA VAL A 306 28.89 38.17 -21.38
C VAL A 306 27.59 37.45 -21.80
N VAL A 307 26.59 38.22 -22.25
CA VAL A 307 25.28 37.78 -22.74
C VAL A 307 25.31 37.61 -24.26
N ALA A 308 24.79 36.49 -24.78
CA ALA A 308 24.53 36.26 -26.20
C ALA A 308 23.05 35.97 -26.46
N THR A 309 22.55 36.50 -27.58
CA THR A 309 21.17 36.47 -28.10
C THR A 309 20.76 35.11 -28.67
N PRO A 310 19.45 34.79 -28.76
CA PRO A 310 18.97 33.44 -29.08
C PRO A 310 18.95 33.18 -30.59
N ALA A 311 19.68 32.13 -31.00
CA ALA A 311 19.57 31.52 -32.32
C ALA A 311 18.43 30.48 -32.34
N GLU A 312 17.80 30.37 -33.50
CA GLU A 312 16.76 29.41 -33.88
C GLU A 312 17.13 27.97 -33.45
N GLU A 313 16.26 27.31 -32.68
CA GLU A 313 16.54 25.99 -32.09
C GLU A 313 16.74 24.93 -33.19
N PRO A 314 17.90 24.23 -33.22
CA PRO A 314 18.08 23.10 -34.11
C PRO A 314 17.13 21.97 -33.73
N ALA A 315 16.60 21.26 -34.74
CA ALA A 315 15.68 20.15 -34.54
C ALA A 315 16.23 19.12 -33.53
N PRO A 316 15.41 18.60 -32.60
CA PRO A 316 15.87 17.71 -31.55
C PRO A 316 16.46 16.42 -32.14
N GLU A 317 17.68 16.08 -31.70
CA GLU A 317 18.38 14.87 -32.14
C GLU A 317 17.61 13.63 -31.66
N PRO A 318 17.22 12.69 -32.54
CA PRO A 318 16.39 11.54 -32.19
C PRO A 318 17.11 10.57 -31.26
N ALA A 319 16.35 9.75 -30.52
CA ALA A 319 16.92 8.72 -29.66
C ALA A 319 17.84 7.77 -30.45
N LYS A 320 19.13 7.71 -30.07
CA LYS A 320 20.13 6.89 -30.74
C LYS A 320 19.91 5.40 -30.45
N PRO A 321 19.95 4.51 -31.46
CA PRO A 321 19.96 3.05 -31.27
C PRO A 321 21.11 2.59 -30.37
N MET A 322 20.96 1.42 -29.75
CA MET A 322 21.97 0.81 -28.89
C MET A 322 22.71 -0.33 -29.61
N SER A 323 23.94 -0.64 -29.20
CA SER A 323 24.57 -1.93 -29.48
C SER A 323 24.07 -3.00 -28.50
N ALA A 324 23.92 -4.25 -28.96
CA ALA A 324 23.43 -5.35 -28.11
C ALA A 324 24.26 -5.58 -26.83
N SER A 325 25.52 -5.13 -26.76
CA SER A 325 26.43 -5.31 -25.63
C SER A 325 26.06 -4.52 -24.36
N VAL A 326 25.33 -3.41 -24.48
CA VAL A 326 25.08 -2.49 -23.36
C VAL A 326 24.15 -3.11 -22.32
N LEU A 327 23.17 -3.93 -22.74
CA LEU A 327 22.29 -4.62 -21.79
C LEU A 327 23.10 -5.59 -20.92
N THR A 328 23.95 -6.41 -21.55
CA THR A 328 24.87 -7.33 -20.86
C THR A 328 25.83 -6.60 -19.91
N GLU A 329 26.34 -5.41 -20.28
CA GLU A 329 27.18 -4.57 -19.41
C GLU A 329 26.43 -4.03 -18.18
N LEU A 330 25.12 -3.82 -18.29
CA LEU A 330 24.28 -3.32 -17.20
C LEU A 330 23.85 -4.43 -16.23
N MET A 331 23.73 -5.68 -16.70
CA MET A 331 23.24 -6.81 -15.90
C MET A 331 23.90 -6.95 -14.52
N PRO A 332 25.24 -6.89 -14.36
CA PRO A 332 25.86 -6.99 -13.04
C PRO A 332 25.40 -5.93 -12.05
N LYS A 333 25.06 -4.72 -12.51
CA LYS A 333 24.55 -3.66 -11.62
C LYS A 333 23.09 -3.88 -11.25
N LEU A 334 22.30 -4.43 -12.17
CA LEU A 334 20.87 -4.61 -11.99
C LEU A 334 20.56 -5.80 -11.07
N ILE A 335 21.33 -6.90 -11.15
CA ILE A 335 21.05 -8.13 -10.39
C ILE A 335 21.52 -8.12 -8.94
N HIS A 336 22.40 -7.19 -8.58
CA HIS A 336 22.83 -7.03 -7.18
C HIS A 336 21.92 -6.02 -6.48
N PRO A 337 21.58 -6.23 -5.19
CA PRO A 337 20.84 -5.24 -4.42
C PRO A 337 21.49 -3.86 -4.47
N HIS A 338 20.76 -2.90 -4.99
CA HIS A 338 21.18 -1.51 -5.11
C HIS A 338 20.03 -0.57 -4.77
N ARG A 339 20.34 0.71 -4.57
CA ARG A 339 19.37 1.77 -4.27
C ARG A 339 19.81 3.04 -4.98
N HIS A 340 18.86 3.89 -5.33
CA HIS A 340 19.20 5.19 -5.93
C HIS A 340 19.57 6.23 -4.86
N PHE A 341 18.81 6.30 -3.77
CA PHE A 341 19.11 7.14 -2.60
C PHE A 341 19.46 6.29 -1.38
N PRO A 342 20.38 6.72 -0.50
CA PRO A 342 20.83 5.93 0.65
C PRO A 342 19.71 5.47 1.60
N ASP A 343 18.69 6.30 1.76
CA ASP A 343 17.54 6.10 2.66
C ASP A 343 16.28 5.56 1.95
N GLY A 344 16.36 5.27 0.65
CA GLY A 344 15.29 4.58 -0.08
C GLY A 344 15.31 3.06 0.14
N VAL A 345 14.31 2.35 -0.36
CA VAL A 345 14.38 0.89 -0.45
C VAL A 345 15.52 0.46 -1.39
N SER A 346 16.08 -0.70 -1.14
CA SER A 346 16.95 -1.41 -2.09
C SER A 346 16.13 -2.31 -3.00
N TRP A 347 16.64 -2.61 -4.18
CA TRP A 347 16.06 -3.56 -5.10
C TRP A 347 17.11 -4.28 -5.94
N ALA A 348 16.72 -5.41 -6.51
CA ALA A 348 17.52 -6.18 -7.44
C ALA A 348 16.61 -6.77 -8.54
N LEU A 349 17.12 -6.82 -9.76
CA LEU A 349 16.52 -7.57 -10.85
C LEU A 349 16.80 -9.06 -10.67
N THR A 350 15.74 -9.86 -10.66
CA THR A 350 15.79 -11.32 -10.54
C THR A 350 15.04 -11.94 -11.73
N PRO A 351 15.16 -13.26 -11.97
CA PRO A 351 14.36 -13.94 -12.99
C PRO A 351 12.85 -13.75 -12.81
N ALA A 352 12.39 -13.63 -11.56
CA ALA A 352 10.98 -13.38 -11.24
C ALA A 352 10.56 -11.89 -11.32
N GLY A 353 11.51 -10.99 -11.63
CA GLY A 353 11.30 -9.53 -11.65
C GLY A 353 12.07 -8.78 -10.57
N ILE A 354 11.62 -7.57 -10.22
CA ILE A 354 12.22 -6.70 -9.22
C ILE A 354 11.86 -7.19 -7.80
N ALA A 355 12.89 -7.66 -7.09
CA ALA A 355 12.90 -7.93 -5.66
C ALA A 355 13.18 -6.64 -4.88
N ILE A 356 12.42 -6.34 -3.83
CA ILE A 356 12.56 -5.11 -3.03
C ILE A 356 13.00 -5.47 -1.62
N ASP A 357 14.09 -4.88 -1.13
CA ASP A 357 14.71 -5.14 0.17
C ASP A 357 14.96 -6.64 0.42
N GLY A 358 15.31 -7.38 -0.64
CA GLY A 358 15.55 -8.82 -0.60
C GLY A 358 14.27 -9.67 -0.57
N ALA A 359 13.07 -9.08 -0.53
CA ALA A 359 11.83 -9.80 -0.69
C ALA A 359 11.66 -10.29 -2.14
N ARG A 360 10.95 -11.42 -2.32
CA ARG A 360 10.65 -11.97 -3.65
C ARG A 360 9.92 -10.94 -4.52
N ALA A 361 10.20 -10.96 -5.82
CA ALA A 361 9.47 -10.16 -6.80
C ALA A 361 7.99 -10.56 -6.82
N GLU A 362 7.11 -9.60 -6.57
CA GLU A 362 5.65 -9.77 -6.55
C GLU A 362 5.01 -9.04 -7.74
N GLY A 363 4.18 -9.76 -8.51
CA GLY A 363 3.38 -9.20 -9.60
C GLY A 363 2.04 -8.65 -9.13
N THR A 364 1.12 -8.40 -10.07
CA THR A 364 -0.25 -8.03 -9.70
C THR A 364 -1.02 -9.22 -9.11
N PRO A 365 -2.07 -8.98 -8.30
CA PRO A 365 -2.87 -10.07 -7.74
C PRO A 365 -3.59 -10.86 -8.85
N GLY A 366 -3.27 -12.16 -8.95
CA GLY A 366 -3.94 -13.08 -9.88
C GLY A 366 -3.05 -13.49 -11.06
N ASP A 367 -3.70 -13.99 -12.11
CA ASP A 367 -3.01 -14.36 -13.35
C ASP A 367 -2.72 -13.10 -14.17
N PRO A 368 -1.57 -13.03 -14.89
CA PRO A 368 -1.07 -11.81 -15.55
C PRO A 368 -1.81 -11.50 -16.86
N THR A 369 -3.13 -11.63 -16.86
CA THR A 369 -4.01 -11.54 -18.03
C THR A 369 -3.87 -10.24 -18.80
N THR A 370 -3.66 -9.11 -18.12
CA THR A 370 -3.43 -7.81 -18.75
C THR A 370 -2.13 -7.80 -19.55
N VAL A 371 -1.04 -8.32 -18.99
CA VAL A 371 0.27 -8.40 -19.64
C VAL A 371 0.21 -9.35 -20.84
N SER A 372 -0.36 -10.55 -20.67
CA SER A 372 -0.57 -11.50 -21.78
C SER A 372 -1.39 -10.88 -22.90
N THR A 373 -2.48 -10.17 -22.57
CA THR A 373 -3.32 -9.48 -23.58
C THR A 373 -2.57 -8.38 -24.32
N ILE A 374 -1.75 -7.60 -23.61
CA ILE A 374 -0.90 -6.57 -24.23
C ILE A 374 0.09 -7.22 -25.18
N TRP A 375 0.74 -8.30 -24.77
CA TRP A 375 1.70 -9.01 -25.60
C TRP A 375 1.06 -9.65 -26.83
N ASP A 376 -0.08 -10.32 -26.69
CA ASP A 376 -0.82 -10.94 -27.79
C ASP A 376 -1.19 -9.92 -28.88
N LYS A 377 -1.65 -8.73 -28.46
CA LYS A 377 -2.14 -7.69 -29.38
C LYS A 377 -1.02 -6.82 -29.95
N PHE A 378 -0.02 -6.48 -29.14
CA PHE A 378 0.94 -5.43 -29.45
C PHE A 378 2.40 -5.89 -29.43
N GLY A 379 2.66 -7.15 -29.07
CA GLY A 379 4.00 -7.76 -29.05
C GLY A 379 4.83 -7.55 -30.31
N PRO A 380 4.28 -7.63 -31.54
CA PRO A 380 5.04 -7.30 -32.75
C PRO A 380 5.59 -5.86 -32.74
N PHE A 381 4.80 -4.88 -32.30
CA PHE A 381 5.20 -3.46 -32.23
C PHE A 381 6.16 -3.20 -31.08
N CYS A 382 5.94 -3.85 -29.93
CA CYS A 382 6.86 -3.82 -28.79
C CYS A 382 8.24 -4.36 -29.17
N ALA A 383 8.30 -5.55 -29.80
CA ALA A 383 9.56 -6.17 -30.22
C ALA A 383 10.29 -5.34 -31.28
N ALA A 384 9.57 -4.79 -32.26
CA ALA A 384 10.16 -3.92 -33.28
C ALA A 384 10.79 -2.66 -32.67
N SER A 385 10.10 -2.01 -31.73
CA SER A 385 10.61 -0.82 -31.03
C SER A 385 11.74 -1.17 -30.07
N ALA A 386 11.63 -2.28 -29.33
CA ALA A 386 12.68 -2.81 -28.47
C ALA A 386 13.98 -3.01 -29.24
N LYS A 387 13.91 -3.67 -30.41
CA LYS A 387 15.05 -3.90 -31.30
C LYS A 387 15.62 -2.59 -31.85
N LYS A 388 14.76 -1.67 -32.26
CA LYS A 388 15.17 -0.36 -32.82
C LYS A 388 15.97 0.47 -31.82
N TYR A 389 15.56 0.49 -30.56
CA TYR A 389 16.14 1.38 -29.55
C TYR A 389 17.04 0.68 -28.52
N GLY A 390 17.12 -0.65 -28.53
CA GLY A 390 17.88 -1.43 -27.55
C GLY A 390 17.26 -1.39 -26.15
N VAL A 391 15.93 -1.30 -26.06
CA VAL A 391 15.20 -1.27 -24.79
C VAL A 391 14.64 -2.66 -24.53
N PRO A 392 14.89 -3.27 -23.34
CA PRO A 392 14.27 -4.53 -22.94
C PRO A 392 12.75 -4.47 -23.07
N VAL A 393 12.19 -5.46 -23.77
CA VAL A 393 10.78 -5.46 -24.15
C VAL A 393 9.83 -5.47 -22.95
N GLU A 394 10.27 -6.02 -21.81
CA GLU A 394 9.53 -6.05 -20.56
C GLU A 394 9.28 -4.64 -20.01
N LEU A 395 10.23 -3.69 -20.19
CA LEU A 395 10.01 -2.28 -19.82
C LEU A 395 8.89 -1.65 -20.65
N ILE A 396 8.84 -1.95 -21.94
CA ILE A 396 7.82 -1.40 -22.85
C ILE A 396 6.44 -1.91 -22.45
N VAL A 397 6.30 -3.23 -22.25
CA VAL A 397 5.02 -3.85 -21.86
C VAL A 397 4.58 -3.35 -20.48
N ALA A 398 5.49 -3.27 -19.50
CA ALA A 398 5.20 -2.74 -18.17
C ALA A 398 4.77 -1.27 -18.21
N THR A 399 5.40 -0.44 -19.05
CA THR A 399 4.97 0.95 -19.25
C THR A 399 3.57 1.02 -19.85
N ILE A 400 3.25 0.23 -20.88
CA ILE A 400 1.89 0.18 -21.46
C ILE A 400 0.85 -0.20 -20.40
N ALA A 401 1.15 -1.24 -19.60
CA ALA A 401 0.27 -1.71 -18.54
C ALA A 401 0.05 -0.64 -17.46
N THR A 402 1.11 0.08 -17.09
CA THR A 402 1.07 1.13 -16.07
C THR A 402 0.31 2.38 -16.53
N GLU A 403 0.49 2.77 -17.79
CA GLU A 403 -0.01 4.02 -18.32
C GLU A 403 -1.45 3.94 -18.85
N SER A 404 -1.83 2.83 -19.49
CA SER A 404 -3.14 2.70 -20.14
C SER A 404 -3.85 1.37 -19.91
N SER A 405 -3.23 0.42 -19.21
CA SER A 405 -3.70 -0.97 -19.12
C SER A 405 -3.94 -1.60 -20.50
N GLY A 406 -3.20 -1.17 -21.53
CA GLY A 406 -3.35 -1.64 -22.91
C GLY A 406 -4.46 -0.96 -23.73
N ASN A 407 -4.94 0.21 -23.31
CA ASN A 407 -5.94 0.98 -24.06
C ASN A 407 -5.27 1.93 -25.08
N PRO A 408 -5.33 1.64 -26.41
CA PRO A 408 -4.72 2.51 -27.42
C PRO A 408 -5.44 3.83 -27.62
N ASN A 409 -6.69 3.95 -27.16
CA ASN A 409 -7.50 5.16 -27.30
C ASN A 409 -7.38 6.11 -26.10
N ALA A 410 -6.49 5.84 -25.15
CA ALA A 410 -6.35 6.64 -23.94
C ALA A 410 -5.88 8.07 -24.26
N ARG A 411 -6.55 9.08 -23.71
CA ARG A 411 -6.19 10.49 -23.80
C ARG A 411 -6.34 11.16 -22.44
N ARG A 412 -5.34 11.96 -22.05
CA ARG A 412 -5.37 12.77 -20.84
C ARG A 412 -4.88 14.18 -21.15
N PRO A 413 -5.78 15.20 -21.11
CA PRO A 413 -5.37 16.59 -21.24
C PRO A 413 -4.46 17.02 -20.08
N GLU A 414 -3.40 17.77 -20.40
CA GLU A 414 -2.44 18.30 -19.43
C GLU A 414 -2.42 19.85 -19.52
N PRO A 415 -3.51 20.52 -19.10
CA PRO A 415 -3.71 21.95 -19.33
C PRO A 415 -2.66 22.82 -18.63
N GLN A 416 -2.05 22.32 -17.55
CA GLN A 416 -1.01 23.04 -16.79
C GLN A 416 0.26 23.28 -17.63
N ILE A 417 0.51 22.43 -18.63
CA ILE A 417 1.68 22.51 -19.53
C ILE A 417 1.29 22.70 -20.99
N ASN A 418 -0.01 22.91 -21.27
CA ASN A 418 -0.57 23.06 -22.61
C ASN A 418 -0.17 21.91 -23.57
N ASP A 419 -0.32 20.67 -23.09
CA ASP A 419 -0.03 19.43 -23.82
C ASP A 419 -1.09 18.36 -23.49
N GLU A 420 -0.94 17.16 -24.04
CA GLU A 420 -1.76 15.99 -23.68
C GLU A 420 -0.96 14.69 -23.76
N SER A 421 -1.32 13.72 -22.91
CA SER A 421 -0.78 12.35 -22.93
C SER A 421 -1.69 11.44 -23.74
N VAL A 422 -1.16 10.73 -24.74
CA VAL A 422 -1.98 10.01 -25.72
C VAL A 422 -1.47 8.59 -26.00
N GLY A 423 -2.40 7.67 -26.20
CA GLY A 423 -2.14 6.31 -26.66
C GLY A 423 -1.74 5.32 -25.57
N LEU A 424 -1.27 4.16 -26.01
CA LEU A 424 -0.87 3.03 -25.16
C LEU A 424 0.15 3.41 -24.07
N MET A 425 1.14 4.22 -24.41
CA MET A 425 2.21 4.59 -23.48
C MET A 425 2.00 5.96 -22.83
N GLN A 426 0.84 6.61 -23.05
CA GLN A 426 0.50 7.94 -22.52
C GLN A 426 1.63 8.97 -22.66
N THR A 427 2.34 8.95 -23.80
CA THR A 427 3.43 9.89 -24.05
C THR A 427 2.86 11.28 -24.33
N LEU A 428 3.43 12.32 -23.72
CA LEU A 428 3.12 13.71 -24.06
C LEU A 428 3.45 13.99 -25.54
N VAL A 429 2.64 14.77 -26.24
CA VAL A 429 2.86 15.04 -27.67
C VAL A 429 4.20 15.74 -27.88
N LYS A 430 4.58 16.70 -27.02
CA LYS A 430 5.89 17.35 -27.10
C LYS A 430 7.04 16.36 -26.88
N THR A 431 6.89 15.48 -25.89
CA THR A 431 7.89 14.42 -25.60
C THR A 431 8.01 13.45 -26.76
N ALA A 432 6.91 13.06 -27.40
CA ALA A 432 6.92 12.17 -28.55
C ALA A 432 7.65 12.80 -29.75
N ARG A 433 7.40 14.09 -30.04
CA ARG A 433 8.13 14.84 -31.09
C ARG A 433 9.62 14.87 -30.82
N ASP A 434 9.99 15.19 -29.59
CA ASP A 434 11.38 15.30 -29.16
C ASP A 434 12.12 13.95 -29.17
N ALA A 435 11.49 12.88 -28.69
CA ALA A 435 12.09 11.56 -28.63
C ALA A 435 12.26 10.91 -30.02
N THR A 436 11.27 11.10 -30.90
CA THR A 436 11.27 10.53 -32.27
C THR A 436 11.97 11.42 -33.30
N GLY A 437 12.26 12.68 -32.97
CA GLY A 437 12.73 13.69 -33.93
C GLY A 437 11.66 14.15 -34.94
N ARG A 438 10.39 13.74 -34.77
CA ARG A 438 9.29 14.10 -35.68
C ARG A 438 8.60 15.39 -35.22
N ALA A 439 9.18 16.54 -35.53
CA ALA A 439 8.64 17.85 -35.11
C ALA A 439 7.15 18.07 -35.46
N GLY A 440 6.66 17.49 -36.56
CA GLY A 440 5.28 17.61 -37.02
C GLY A 440 4.29 16.57 -36.47
N LEU A 441 4.71 15.66 -35.58
CA LEU A 441 3.85 14.59 -35.06
C LEU A 441 2.63 15.17 -34.32
N ARG A 442 1.43 14.74 -34.72
CA ARG A 442 0.16 15.17 -34.13
C ARG A 442 -0.29 14.19 -33.06
N ALA A 443 -1.11 14.69 -32.13
CA ALA A 443 -1.65 13.87 -31.05
C ALA A 443 -2.42 12.64 -31.53
N ASP A 444 -3.28 12.77 -32.55
CA ASP A 444 -4.04 11.64 -33.11
C ASP A 444 -3.16 10.53 -33.68
N GLU A 445 -1.93 10.84 -34.12
CA GLU A 445 -1.00 9.82 -34.59
C GLU A 445 -0.54 8.91 -33.45
N LEU A 446 -0.59 9.35 -32.18
CA LEU A 446 -0.26 8.53 -31.01
C LEU A 446 -1.38 7.57 -30.61
N LEU A 447 -2.57 7.66 -31.21
CA LEU A 447 -3.62 6.64 -31.04
C LEU A 447 -3.31 5.37 -31.85
N ASP A 448 -2.45 5.46 -32.86
CA ASP A 448 -1.91 4.30 -33.55
C ASP A 448 -0.97 3.53 -32.59
N PRO A 449 -1.23 2.23 -32.32
CA PRO A 449 -0.41 1.45 -31.40
C PRO A 449 1.08 1.45 -31.73
N ALA A 450 1.44 1.33 -33.02
CA ALA A 450 2.84 1.26 -33.42
C ALA A 450 3.56 2.60 -33.16
N MET A 451 2.91 3.72 -33.47
CA MET A 451 3.45 5.05 -33.20
C MET A 451 3.54 5.38 -31.71
N SER A 452 2.52 5.02 -30.92
CA SER A 452 2.54 5.19 -29.47
C SER A 452 3.71 4.45 -28.83
N ILE A 453 3.89 3.19 -29.24
CA ILE A 453 4.96 2.32 -28.74
C ILE A 453 6.34 2.82 -29.19
N ASP A 454 6.50 3.21 -30.45
CA ASP A 454 7.77 3.76 -30.94
C ASP A 454 8.17 5.04 -30.19
N ALA A 455 7.22 5.97 -29.98
CA ALA A 455 7.46 7.23 -29.29
C ALA A 455 7.79 7.04 -27.80
N GLY A 456 7.03 6.20 -27.08
CA GLY A 456 7.31 5.91 -25.68
C GLY A 456 8.64 5.15 -25.49
N THR A 457 8.93 4.20 -26.37
CA THR A 457 10.22 3.47 -26.34
C THR A 457 11.39 4.38 -26.65
N ALA A 458 11.26 5.27 -27.63
CA ALA A 458 12.27 6.29 -27.93
C ALA A 458 12.55 7.18 -26.70
N TYR A 459 11.51 7.52 -25.93
CA TYR A 459 11.66 8.33 -24.73
C TYR A 459 12.39 7.60 -23.61
N ILE A 460 12.06 6.32 -23.36
CA ILE A 460 12.83 5.45 -22.45
C ILE A 460 14.30 5.42 -22.88
N ALA A 461 14.55 5.23 -24.18
CA ALA A 461 15.90 5.18 -24.73
C ALA A 461 16.65 6.51 -24.60
N LYS A 462 15.98 7.66 -24.65
CA LYS A 462 16.60 8.98 -24.43
C LYS A 462 17.02 9.18 -22.96
N GLN A 463 16.29 8.59 -22.02
CA GLN A 463 16.59 8.66 -20.59
C GLN A 463 17.61 7.63 -20.09
N ARG A 464 18.05 6.70 -20.94
CA ARG A 464 18.90 5.55 -20.56
C ARG A 464 20.19 5.91 -19.82
N SER A 465 20.79 7.08 -20.08
CA SER A 465 22.05 7.46 -19.43
C SER A 465 21.87 7.71 -17.93
N SER A 466 20.71 8.25 -17.53
CA SER A 466 20.38 8.49 -16.13
C SER A 466 19.71 7.28 -15.49
N THR A 467 18.82 6.60 -16.23
CA THR A 467 18.06 5.46 -15.70
C THR A 467 18.86 4.16 -15.72
N GLN A 468 19.86 4.02 -16.60
CA GLN A 468 20.60 2.78 -16.82
C GLN A 468 19.68 1.58 -17.12
N LEU A 469 18.52 1.83 -17.72
CA LEU A 469 17.44 0.85 -17.94
C LEU A 469 16.97 0.11 -16.67
N ASP A 470 17.31 0.62 -15.49
CA ASP A 470 16.88 0.11 -14.18
C ASP A 470 15.35 0.31 -14.02
N PRO A 471 14.53 -0.75 -13.88
CA PRO A 471 13.08 -0.63 -14.03
C PRO A 471 12.40 0.38 -13.09
N PRO A 472 12.65 0.42 -11.77
CA PRO A 472 12.17 1.50 -10.90
C PRO A 472 12.62 2.92 -11.32
N ARG A 473 13.85 3.08 -11.83
CA ARG A 473 14.34 4.39 -12.30
C ARG A 473 13.68 4.78 -13.62
N VAL A 474 13.50 3.83 -14.54
CA VAL A 474 12.77 4.04 -15.80
C VAL A 474 11.35 4.50 -15.48
N SER A 475 10.64 3.83 -14.58
CA SER A 475 9.30 4.22 -14.14
C SER A 475 9.26 5.65 -13.61
N ALA A 476 10.14 5.99 -12.66
CA ALA A 476 10.17 7.32 -12.06
C ALA A 476 10.51 8.41 -13.09
N ALA A 477 11.52 8.19 -13.93
CA ALA A 477 11.95 9.15 -14.94
C ALA A 477 10.91 9.31 -16.07
N TYR A 478 10.24 8.23 -16.48
CA TYR A 478 9.20 8.28 -17.50
C TYR A 478 8.03 9.13 -17.02
N ASN A 479 7.58 8.90 -15.78
CA ASN A 479 6.43 9.55 -15.19
C ASN A 479 6.68 11.01 -14.76
N ALA A 480 7.84 11.32 -14.18
CA ALA A 480 8.17 12.65 -13.66
C ALA A 480 9.15 13.45 -14.54
N GLY A 481 9.58 12.88 -15.66
CA GLY A 481 10.53 13.47 -16.61
C GLY A 481 12.00 13.44 -16.20
N SER A 482 12.32 13.12 -14.93
CA SER A 482 13.69 13.09 -14.41
C SER A 482 13.79 12.34 -13.08
N LEU A 483 14.98 11.84 -12.74
CA LEU A 483 15.27 11.25 -11.43
C LEU A 483 15.53 12.37 -10.41
N LYS A 484 14.48 12.80 -9.70
CA LYS A 484 14.57 13.77 -8.61
C LYS A 484 14.26 13.09 -7.28
N ARG A 485 14.75 13.70 -6.19
CA ARG A 485 14.48 13.24 -4.83
C ARG A 485 13.09 13.67 -4.36
N ASP A 486 12.43 12.79 -3.60
CA ASP A 486 11.17 13.05 -2.90
C ASP A 486 11.26 12.53 -1.45
N ASP A 487 11.35 13.46 -0.50
CA ASP A 487 11.62 13.15 0.92
C ASP A 487 10.38 12.72 1.71
N ALA A 488 9.20 12.66 1.08
CA ALA A 488 7.99 12.25 1.78
C ALA A 488 8.14 10.89 2.47
N ALA A 489 7.66 10.79 3.72
CA ALA A 489 7.77 9.57 4.51
C ALA A 489 7.06 8.36 3.85
N ALA A 490 5.95 8.61 3.16
CA ALA A 490 5.18 7.57 2.47
C ALA A 490 5.85 7.08 1.16
N ASN A 491 6.78 7.84 0.59
CA ASN A 491 7.53 7.42 -0.59
C ASN A 491 8.76 6.59 -0.19
N ARG A 492 8.62 5.27 -0.26
CA ARG A 492 9.68 4.31 0.09
C ARG A 492 10.87 4.33 -0.88
N TRP A 493 10.66 4.76 -2.13
CA TRP A 493 11.69 4.80 -3.17
C TRP A 493 12.58 6.03 -3.08
N LYS A 494 12.09 7.10 -2.44
CA LYS A 494 12.68 8.46 -2.46
C LYS A 494 12.85 9.05 -3.86
N LEU A 495 12.29 8.39 -4.88
CA LEU A 495 12.24 8.81 -6.26
C LEU A 495 10.96 9.60 -6.49
N HIS A 496 11.08 10.78 -7.09
CA HIS A 496 9.94 11.61 -7.45
C HIS A 496 9.10 10.93 -8.54
N CYS A 497 7.82 10.73 -8.26
CA CYS A 497 6.80 10.29 -9.20
C CYS A 497 5.47 10.98 -8.86
N PHE A 498 4.49 10.90 -9.75
CA PHE A 498 3.12 11.38 -9.54
C PHE A 498 2.15 10.22 -9.28
N PRO A 499 1.30 10.31 -8.24
CA PRO A 499 1.13 11.45 -7.33
C PRO A 499 2.34 11.64 -6.40
N ARG A 500 2.72 12.91 -6.18
CA ARG A 500 3.90 13.27 -5.39
C ARG A 500 3.77 12.78 -3.95
N GLY A 501 4.87 12.34 -3.37
CA GLY A 501 4.97 11.96 -1.97
C GLY A 501 4.54 10.53 -1.64
N THR A 502 4.15 9.72 -2.64
CA THR A 502 3.61 8.37 -2.37
C THR A 502 4.48 7.22 -2.86
N GLY A 503 5.21 7.38 -3.98
CA GLY A 503 5.90 6.25 -4.63
C GLY A 503 4.97 5.25 -5.35
N GLN A 504 3.65 5.47 -5.32
CA GLN A 504 2.65 4.50 -5.80
C GLN A 504 2.75 4.20 -7.29
N HIS A 505 3.18 5.17 -8.11
CA HIS A 505 3.37 4.93 -9.54
C HIS A 505 4.46 3.87 -9.77
N ILE A 506 5.57 3.96 -9.04
CA ILE A 506 6.70 3.02 -9.13
C ILE A 506 6.27 1.64 -8.62
N ASP A 507 5.50 1.58 -7.52
CA ASP A 507 4.97 0.32 -7.00
C ASP A 507 4.10 -0.42 -8.03
N ARG A 508 3.18 0.30 -8.69
CA ARG A 508 2.33 -0.29 -9.74
C ARG A 508 3.15 -0.73 -10.94
N PHE A 509 4.12 0.09 -11.37
CA PHE A 509 5.00 -0.28 -12.46
C PHE A 509 5.79 -1.54 -12.14
N VAL A 510 6.36 -1.65 -10.93
CA VAL A 510 7.11 -2.85 -10.51
C VAL A 510 6.23 -4.09 -10.52
N ALA A 511 4.98 -4.01 -10.05
CA ALA A 511 4.05 -5.14 -10.12
C ALA A 511 3.79 -5.59 -11.57
N TRP A 512 3.53 -4.64 -12.48
CA TRP A 512 3.35 -4.95 -13.91
C TRP A 512 4.62 -5.45 -14.58
N PHE A 513 5.77 -4.93 -14.19
CA PHE A 513 7.07 -5.38 -14.68
C PHE A 513 7.36 -6.81 -14.24
N ASN A 514 7.03 -7.18 -13.00
CA ASN A 514 7.19 -8.54 -12.51
C ASN A 514 6.27 -9.52 -13.23
N ASP A 515 5.05 -9.11 -13.56
CA ASP A 515 4.17 -9.88 -14.45
C ASP A 515 4.73 -10.00 -15.88
N ALA A 516 5.29 -8.92 -16.44
CA ALA A 516 5.95 -8.94 -17.75
C ALA A 516 7.15 -9.90 -17.77
N MET A 517 7.96 -9.92 -16.72
CA MET A 517 9.08 -10.86 -16.59
C MET A 517 8.61 -12.32 -16.57
N ARG A 518 7.55 -12.61 -15.80
CA ARG A 518 6.96 -13.95 -15.73
C ARG A 518 6.44 -14.43 -17.10
N VAL A 519 5.63 -13.61 -17.78
CA VAL A 519 5.08 -14.00 -19.08
C VAL A 519 6.18 -14.06 -20.15
N SER A 520 7.17 -13.16 -20.08
CA SER A 520 8.31 -13.16 -21.00
C SER A 520 9.17 -14.42 -20.89
N ASP A 521 9.35 -14.95 -19.68
CA ASP A 521 10.05 -16.21 -19.42
C ASP A 521 9.23 -17.41 -19.92
N ASP A 522 7.92 -17.46 -19.58
CA ASP A 522 7.02 -18.55 -19.98
C ASP A 522 6.87 -18.67 -21.52
N GLU A 523 6.87 -17.54 -22.22
CA GLU A 523 6.63 -17.47 -23.68
C GLU A 523 7.89 -17.12 -24.50
N ASP A 524 9.07 -17.11 -23.88
CA ASP A 524 10.36 -16.91 -24.55
C ASP A 524 10.41 -15.62 -25.44
N TRP A 525 9.83 -14.49 -24.99
CA TRP A 525 9.58 -13.31 -25.85
C TRP A 525 10.79 -12.83 -26.65
N GLY A 526 11.94 -12.70 -25.99
CA GLY A 526 13.19 -12.24 -26.62
C GLY A 526 13.65 -13.15 -27.74
N LYS A 527 13.48 -14.47 -27.56
CA LYS A 527 13.85 -15.50 -28.55
C LYS A 527 12.82 -15.64 -29.66
N VAL A 528 11.53 -15.62 -29.32
CA VAL A 528 10.43 -15.75 -30.27
C VAL A 528 10.39 -14.57 -31.24
N ARG A 529 10.77 -13.36 -30.79
CA ARG A 529 10.67 -12.13 -31.60
C ARG A 529 12.01 -11.44 -31.89
N ASP A 530 13.13 -12.05 -31.52
CA ASP A 530 14.49 -11.50 -31.72
C ASP A 530 14.61 -10.04 -31.24
N CYS A 531 14.36 -9.83 -29.94
CA CYS A 531 14.38 -8.50 -29.32
C CYS A 531 15.08 -8.51 -27.95
N PRO A 532 15.65 -7.37 -27.50
CA PRO A 532 16.26 -7.28 -26.16
C PRO A 532 15.26 -7.66 -25.07
N SER A 533 15.68 -8.53 -24.15
CA SER A 533 14.84 -9.05 -23.08
C SER A 533 15.67 -9.28 -21.82
N PHE A 534 15.18 -8.80 -20.69
CA PHE A 534 15.78 -9.10 -19.39
C PHE A 534 15.66 -10.57 -19.05
N ALA A 535 14.50 -11.19 -19.31
CA ALA A 535 14.29 -12.62 -19.06
C ALA A 535 15.33 -13.45 -19.82
N GLN A 536 15.57 -13.13 -21.09
CA GLN A 536 16.56 -13.82 -21.93
C GLN A 536 18.01 -13.65 -21.42
N GLU A 537 18.42 -12.46 -21.01
CA GLU A 537 19.77 -12.23 -20.44
C GLU A 537 19.96 -12.93 -19.08
N LEU A 538 18.85 -13.21 -18.38
CA LEU A 538 18.85 -13.93 -17.11
C LEU A 538 18.78 -15.45 -17.26
N VAL A 539 18.57 -15.96 -18.48
CA VAL A 539 18.61 -17.41 -18.79
C VAL A 539 19.98 -17.96 -18.40
N GLY A 540 20.02 -18.87 -17.43
CA GLY A 540 21.24 -19.46 -16.90
C GLY A 540 21.89 -18.71 -15.72
N THR A 541 21.38 -17.54 -15.34
CA THR A 541 21.69 -16.88 -14.05
C THR A 541 20.65 -17.18 -12.97
N ALA A 542 19.50 -17.73 -13.37
CA ALA A 542 18.48 -18.24 -12.48
C ALA A 542 18.95 -19.53 -11.79
N PRO A 543 18.80 -19.66 -10.45
CA PRO A 543 18.53 -20.97 -9.89
C PRO A 543 17.32 -21.55 -10.62
N PRO A 544 17.26 -22.87 -10.87
CA PRO A 544 16.14 -23.50 -11.57
C PRO A 544 14.81 -23.12 -10.90
N PRO A 545 13.68 -23.09 -11.65
CA PRO A 545 12.39 -22.62 -11.14
C PRO A 545 12.06 -23.35 -9.86
N ALA A 546 12.21 -22.66 -8.71
CA ALA A 546 12.15 -23.19 -7.35
C ALA A 546 11.84 -24.69 -7.29
N THR A 547 12.81 -25.51 -7.73
CA THR A 547 12.81 -26.91 -7.34
C THR A 547 13.25 -26.80 -5.91
N LEU A 548 12.25 -26.69 -5.03
CA LEU A 548 12.37 -26.70 -3.59
C LEU A 548 13.52 -27.64 -3.27
N ASP A 549 14.70 -27.09 -2.94
CA ASP A 549 15.90 -27.90 -2.78
C ASP A 549 15.78 -28.58 -1.43
N VAL A 550 14.97 -29.63 -1.41
CA VAL A 550 14.74 -30.47 -0.24
C VAL A 550 15.99 -31.21 0.19
N SER A 551 17.07 -31.14 -0.61
CA SER A 551 18.39 -31.68 -0.29
C SER A 551 19.32 -30.65 0.35
N SER A 552 18.96 -29.36 0.33
CA SER A 552 19.69 -28.33 1.05
C SER A 552 19.71 -28.64 2.56
N PRO A 553 20.86 -28.51 3.25
CA PRO A 553 20.93 -28.63 4.70
C PRO A 553 19.98 -27.67 5.43
N ASP A 554 19.63 -26.55 4.77
CA ASP A 554 18.75 -25.50 5.29
C ASP A 554 17.27 -25.80 5.06
N PHE A 555 16.93 -26.92 4.41
CA PHE A 555 15.57 -27.41 4.25
C PHE A 555 15.30 -28.55 5.24
N PRO A 556 14.24 -28.47 6.07
CA PRO A 556 14.06 -29.44 7.14
C PRO A 556 13.73 -30.83 6.56
N PRO A 557 14.32 -31.92 7.10
CA PRO A 557 14.11 -33.26 6.59
C PRO A 557 12.64 -33.68 6.74
N ARG A 558 12.19 -34.52 5.81
CA ARG A 558 10.84 -35.11 5.89
C ARG A 558 10.73 -36.05 7.09
N PRO A 559 9.58 -36.08 7.78
CA PRO A 559 9.34 -37.10 8.78
C PRO A 559 9.26 -38.50 8.13
N ALA A 560 9.44 -39.54 8.95
CA ALA A 560 9.29 -40.94 8.50
C ALA A 560 7.83 -41.33 8.16
N PHE A 561 6.87 -40.45 8.44
CA PHE A 561 5.46 -40.64 8.20
C PHE A 561 4.92 -39.75 7.07
N ARG A 562 3.76 -40.12 6.53
CA ARG A 562 3.11 -39.44 5.39
C ARG A 562 1.94 -38.55 5.86
N PRO A 563 1.61 -37.49 5.11
CA PRO A 563 0.42 -36.67 5.39
C PRO A 563 -0.88 -37.44 5.12
N LEU A 564 -2.00 -36.97 5.69
CA LEU A 564 -3.32 -37.57 5.52
C LEU A 564 -3.99 -37.01 4.25
N LEU A 565 -3.80 -37.72 3.14
CA LEU A 565 -4.23 -37.25 1.81
C LEU A 565 -5.69 -37.59 1.46
N SER A 566 -6.21 -38.73 1.92
CA SER A 566 -7.56 -39.16 1.59
C SER A 566 -8.59 -38.73 2.66
N LEU A 567 -9.84 -38.58 2.22
CA LEU A 567 -10.95 -38.32 3.14
C LEU A 567 -11.16 -39.50 4.09
N GLU A 568 -11.02 -40.72 3.59
CA GLU A 568 -11.19 -41.95 4.35
C GLU A 568 -10.19 -42.06 5.50
N ASP A 569 -8.91 -41.75 5.26
CA ASP A 569 -7.86 -41.78 6.29
C ASP A 569 -8.16 -40.79 7.42
N ARG A 570 -8.63 -39.58 7.07
CA ARG A 570 -9.03 -38.57 8.05
C ARG A 570 -10.24 -39.04 8.84
N GLN A 571 -11.27 -39.54 8.17
CA GLN A 571 -12.49 -40.02 8.82
C GLN A 571 -12.23 -41.21 9.73
N LYS A 572 -11.27 -42.07 9.39
CA LYS A 572 -10.84 -43.18 10.25
C LYS A 572 -10.20 -42.69 11.56
N LEU A 573 -9.44 -41.60 11.53
CA LEU A 573 -8.78 -41.04 12.71
C LEU A 573 -9.64 -40.05 13.50
N PHE A 574 -10.46 -39.26 12.81
CA PHE A 574 -11.16 -38.11 13.37
C PHE A 574 -12.68 -38.26 13.35
N GLY A 575 -13.17 -39.38 12.82
CA GLY A 575 -14.59 -39.66 12.71
C GLY A 575 -15.21 -39.08 11.44
N THR A 576 -16.40 -39.59 11.13
CA THR A 576 -17.18 -39.21 9.94
C THR A 576 -18.20 -38.15 10.30
N PHE A 577 -18.36 -37.17 9.42
CA PHE A 577 -19.46 -36.20 9.49
C PHE A 577 -20.08 -35.99 8.12
N GLN A 578 -21.37 -35.65 8.13
CA GLN A 578 -22.06 -35.18 6.94
C GLN A 578 -21.84 -33.68 6.80
N PHE A 579 -21.77 -33.20 5.56
CA PHE A 579 -21.59 -31.79 5.27
C PHE A 579 -22.37 -31.40 4.01
N GLN A 580 -22.68 -30.12 3.90
CA GLN A 580 -23.29 -29.52 2.73
C GLN A 580 -22.36 -28.44 2.16
N HIS A 581 -22.17 -28.42 0.83
CA HIS A 581 -21.52 -27.29 0.18
C HIS A 581 -22.37 -26.04 0.39
N ALA A 582 -21.79 -25.02 1.01
CA ALA A 582 -22.49 -23.81 1.45
C ALA A 582 -21.64 -22.58 1.15
N PRO A 583 -21.39 -22.26 -0.14
CA PRO A 583 -20.50 -21.17 -0.52
C PRO A 583 -21.01 -19.83 0.02
N VAL A 584 -20.11 -18.97 0.49
CA VAL A 584 -20.43 -17.60 0.92
C VAL A 584 -19.62 -16.59 0.11
N ALA A 585 -20.05 -15.33 0.08
CA ALA A 585 -19.33 -14.28 -0.65
C ALA A 585 -17.86 -14.20 -0.17
N GLY A 586 -16.91 -14.31 -1.10
CA GLY A 586 -15.47 -14.34 -0.81
C GLY A 586 -14.89 -15.68 -0.34
N ASN A 587 -15.73 -16.70 -0.10
CA ASN A 587 -15.30 -18.05 0.28
C ASN A 587 -16.17 -19.12 -0.42
N PRO A 588 -15.92 -19.41 -1.71
CA PRO A 588 -16.65 -20.42 -2.47
C PRO A 588 -16.40 -21.85 -1.96
N GLU A 589 -15.34 -22.07 -1.19
CA GLU A 589 -14.99 -23.36 -0.62
C GLU A 589 -15.71 -23.69 0.69
N ASN A 590 -16.55 -22.76 1.20
CA ASN A 590 -17.22 -22.93 2.49
C ASN A 590 -18.17 -24.14 2.51
N VAL A 591 -18.13 -24.91 3.61
CA VAL A 591 -19.06 -26.01 3.86
C VAL A 591 -19.72 -25.86 5.21
N ARG A 592 -20.95 -26.38 5.33
CA ARG A 592 -21.66 -26.51 6.60
C ARG A 592 -21.56 -27.95 7.08
N ILE A 593 -20.93 -28.19 8.23
CA ILE A 593 -20.97 -29.49 8.91
C ILE A 593 -22.39 -29.69 9.47
N LEU A 594 -22.96 -30.87 9.25
CA LEU A 594 -24.31 -31.23 9.70
C LEU A 594 -24.25 -32.04 10.99
N GLY A 595 -25.29 -31.89 11.83
CA GLY A 595 -25.41 -32.60 13.10
C GLY A 595 -24.50 -32.04 14.19
N ASP A 596 -24.10 -32.90 15.14
CA ASP A 596 -23.38 -32.51 16.36
C ASP A 596 -21.88 -32.86 16.33
N TRP A 597 -21.35 -33.28 15.18
CA TRP A 597 -19.95 -33.70 15.07
C TRP A 597 -18.99 -32.58 15.46
N GLU A 598 -19.21 -31.35 14.99
CA GLU A 598 -18.34 -30.21 15.34
C GLU A 598 -18.35 -29.94 16.85
N ALA A 599 -19.54 -29.92 17.46
CA ALA A 599 -19.69 -29.70 18.89
C ALA A 599 -19.04 -30.79 19.75
N LYS A 600 -19.05 -32.04 19.28
CA LYS A 600 -18.43 -33.19 19.97
C LYS A 600 -16.92 -33.25 19.82
N ASN A 601 -16.39 -32.85 18.65
CA ASN A 601 -15.01 -33.16 18.28
C ASN A 601 -14.10 -31.93 18.27
N ILE A 602 -14.64 -30.72 18.09
CA ILE A 602 -13.85 -29.48 18.03
C ILE A 602 -13.95 -28.75 19.36
N VAL A 603 -12.83 -28.66 20.06
CA VAL A 603 -12.74 -28.04 21.39
C VAL A 603 -11.90 -26.76 21.32
N LYS A 604 -12.14 -25.86 22.27
CA LYS A 604 -11.26 -24.72 22.54
C LYS A 604 -10.05 -25.23 23.33
N VAL A 605 -8.90 -25.34 22.68
CA VAL A 605 -7.63 -25.71 23.30
C VAL A 605 -6.95 -24.45 23.84
N GLU A 606 -6.57 -24.47 25.10
CA GLU A 606 -5.80 -23.41 25.75
C GLU A 606 -4.35 -23.86 25.88
N ILE A 607 -3.46 -23.16 25.17
CA ILE A 607 -2.03 -23.44 25.12
C ILE A 607 -1.35 -22.49 26.09
N PRO A 608 -0.76 -22.97 27.20
CA PRO A 608 -0.29 -22.15 28.30
C PRO A 608 1.10 -21.56 28.04
N LEU A 609 1.24 -20.83 26.92
CA LEU A 609 2.44 -20.03 26.63
C LEU A 609 2.61 -18.92 27.67
N GLN A 610 3.84 -18.60 28.05
CA GLN A 610 4.16 -17.45 28.89
C GLN A 610 3.75 -16.15 28.20
N SER A 611 4.14 -16.00 26.93
CA SER A 611 3.69 -14.90 26.09
C SER A 611 3.71 -15.27 24.62
N PHE A 612 2.79 -14.70 23.86
CA PHE A 612 2.75 -14.81 22.41
C PHE A 612 2.60 -13.41 21.82
N ARG A 613 3.62 -12.97 21.08
CA ARG A 613 3.66 -11.65 20.43
C ARG A 613 3.39 -10.48 21.39
N GLY A 614 4.01 -10.52 22.56
CA GLY A 614 3.87 -9.47 23.59
C GLY A 614 2.54 -9.52 24.37
N LYS A 615 1.68 -10.52 24.14
CA LYS A 615 0.48 -10.75 24.94
C LYS A 615 0.70 -11.95 25.89
N PRO A 616 0.30 -11.86 27.17
CA PRO A 616 0.35 -13.01 28.06
C PRO A 616 -0.59 -14.12 27.56
N GLY A 617 -0.20 -15.38 27.77
CA GLY A 617 -1.05 -16.52 27.42
C GLY A 617 -2.28 -16.69 28.33
N PRO A 618 -3.12 -17.70 28.06
CA PRO A 618 -2.93 -18.76 27.08
C PRO A 618 -3.28 -18.34 25.63
N LEU A 619 -2.58 -18.92 24.65
CA LEU A 619 -3.02 -18.89 23.25
C LEU A 619 -4.20 -19.86 23.09
N THR A 620 -5.30 -19.38 22.51
CA THR A 620 -6.49 -20.20 22.28
C THR A 620 -6.58 -20.65 20.82
N MET A 621 -6.87 -21.93 20.60
CA MET A 621 -7.10 -22.50 19.26
C MET A 621 -8.33 -23.41 19.26
N ARG A 622 -9.21 -23.31 18.26
CA ARG A 622 -10.23 -24.34 18.01
C ARG A 622 -9.57 -25.50 17.28
N PHE A 623 -9.51 -26.66 17.89
CA PHE A 623 -8.80 -27.83 17.36
C PHE A 623 -9.52 -29.13 17.72
N HIS A 624 -9.18 -30.22 17.05
CA HIS A 624 -9.78 -31.51 17.31
C HIS A 624 -9.36 -32.03 18.70
N ALA A 625 -10.36 -32.45 19.50
CA ALA A 625 -10.18 -32.98 20.84
C ALA A 625 -9.11 -34.08 20.96
N ARG A 626 -9.02 -34.98 19.97
CA ARG A 626 -8.05 -36.08 19.96
C ARG A 626 -6.60 -35.63 19.84
N ALA A 627 -6.35 -34.46 19.25
CA ALA A 627 -5.01 -33.91 19.06
C ALA A 627 -4.70 -32.76 20.04
N ARG A 628 -5.53 -32.56 21.07
CA ARG A 628 -5.36 -31.49 22.08
C ARG A 628 -3.98 -31.55 22.75
N GLU A 629 -3.62 -32.71 23.29
CA GLU A 629 -2.40 -32.85 24.09
C GLU A 629 -1.14 -32.68 23.23
N GLN A 630 -1.10 -33.27 22.03
CA GLN A 630 0.05 -33.11 21.11
C GLN A 630 0.17 -31.67 20.58
N LEU A 631 -0.94 -30.95 20.37
CA LEU A 631 -0.91 -29.54 20.00
C LEU A 631 -0.30 -28.69 21.12
N VAL A 632 -0.74 -28.90 22.36
CA VAL A 632 -0.19 -28.18 23.53
C VAL A 632 1.29 -28.50 23.70
N ALA A 633 1.67 -29.77 23.61
CA ALA A 633 3.06 -30.21 23.73
C ALA A 633 3.96 -29.58 22.65
N LEU A 634 3.51 -29.51 21.40
CA LEU A 634 4.24 -28.89 20.30
C LEU A 634 4.54 -27.42 20.57
N TRP A 635 3.52 -26.63 20.88
CA TRP A 635 3.69 -25.18 21.07
C TRP A 635 4.54 -24.86 22.31
N LEU A 636 4.41 -25.64 23.39
CA LEU A 636 5.29 -25.50 24.55
C LEU A 636 6.73 -25.92 24.25
N GLU A 637 6.95 -26.91 23.38
CA GLU A 637 8.29 -27.28 22.95
C GLU A 637 8.92 -26.19 22.06
N TRP A 638 8.14 -25.53 21.20
CA TRP A 638 8.60 -24.33 20.49
C TRP A 638 8.94 -23.18 21.43
N GLU A 639 8.16 -22.95 22.49
CA GLU A 639 8.47 -21.93 23.51
C GLU A 639 9.77 -22.25 24.25
N LYS A 640 9.90 -23.50 24.71
CA LYS A 640 11.09 -23.98 25.40
C LYS A 640 12.34 -23.91 24.52
N ALA A 641 12.19 -24.12 23.21
CA ALA A 641 13.27 -24.03 22.24
C ALA A 641 13.61 -22.58 21.83
N GLY A 642 12.88 -21.57 22.31
CA GLY A 642 13.08 -20.16 21.93
C GLY A 642 12.64 -19.85 20.50
N LEU A 643 11.74 -20.66 19.92
CA LEU A 643 11.31 -20.54 18.54
C LEU A 643 9.96 -19.84 18.37
N ILE A 644 9.26 -19.51 19.45
CA ILE A 644 7.96 -18.80 19.39
C ILE A 644 8.06 -17.47 18.65
N ASP A 645 9.20 -16.78 18.73
CA ASP A 645 9.43 -15.51 18.03
C ASP A 645 9.49 -15.65 16.50
N ARG A 646 9.62 -16.87 15.97
CA ARG A 646 9.50 -17.15 14.54
C ARG A 646 8.05 -17.07 14.05
N ILE A 647 7.08 -17.20 14.96
CA ILE A 647 5.65 -17.18 14.65
C ILE A 647 5.14 -15.73 14.71
N LEU A 648 5.17 -15.07 13.56
CA LEU A 648 4.75 -13.69 13.36
C LEU A 648 3.22 -13.55 13.27
N THR A 649 2.53 -14.55 12.73
CA THR A 649 1.05 -14.58 12.64
C THR A 649 0.50 -15.96 12.96
N TYR A 650 -0.70 -15.97 13.54
CA TYR A 650 -1.56 -17.15 13.62
C TYR A 650 -2.76 -16.88 12.72
N ASP A 651 -2.92 -17.73 11.71
CA ASP A 651 -3.79 -17.48 10.56
C ASP A 651 -5.01 -18.42 10.51
N GLY A 652 -5.17 -19.26 11.54
CA GLY A 652 -6.37 -20.05 11.79
C GLY A 652 -6.10 -21.54 11.92
N ALA A 653 -7.09 -22.29 12.44
CA ALA A 653 -6.97 -23.73 12.64
C ALA A 653 -8.22 -24.50 12.18
N PHE A 654 -9.34 -24.37 12.89
CA PHE A 654 -10.60 -24.96 12.43
C PHE A 654 -11.34 -24.03 11.47
N VAL A 655 -11.53 -24.49 10.23
CA VAL A 655 -12.39 -23.85 9.22
C VAL A 655 -13.11 -24.92 8.41
N ALA A 656 -14.44 -24.96 8.49
CA ALA A 656 -15.27 -25.88 7.71
C ALA A 656 -15.25 -25.48 6.22
N ARG A 657 -14.31 -26.04 5.45
CA ARG A 657 -14.17 -25.76 4.01
C ARG A 657 -13.60 -26.94 3.21
N PHE A 658 -13.84 -26.90 1.91
CA PHE A 658 -13.01 -27.62 0.94
C PHE A 658 -11.58 -27.04 0.88
N GLN A 659 -10.68 -27.79 0.27
CA GLN A 659 -9.31 -27.34 -0.01
C GLN A 659 -9.32 -26.05 -0.83
N ARG A 660 -8.34 -25.16 -0.63
CA ARG A 660 -8.31 -23.83 -1.27
C ARG A 660 -8.21 -23.97 -2.80
N LYS A 661 -9.06 -23.24 -3.53
CA LYS A 661 -9.28 -23.37 -4.98
C LYS A 661 -9.87 -24.72 -5.42
N SER A 662 -10.58 -25.43 -4.53
CA SER A 662 -11.26 -26.70 -4.83
C SER A 662 -12.63 -26.76 -4.14
N THR A 663 -13.57 -27.45 -4.76
CA THR A 663 -14.93 -27.72 -4.21
C THR A 663 -15.23 -29.21 -4.11
N THR A 664 -14.21 -30.07 -4.25
CA THR A 664 -14.40 -31.53 -4.37
C THR A 664 -13.80 -32.33 -3.22
N LYS A 665 -12.85 -31.75 -2.47
CA LYS A 665 -12.13 -32.44 -1.38
C LYS A 665 -12.11 -31.60 -0.11
N LEU A 666 -12.50 -32.18 1.02
CA LEU A 666 -12.44 -31.51 2.33
C LEU A 666 -11.00 -31.22 2.74
N SER A 667 -10.81 -30.05 3.36
CA SER A 667 -9.54 -29.61 3.92
C SER A 667 -9.25 -30.27 5.28
N ASN A 668 -7.98 -30.41 5.67
CA ASN A 668 -7.60 -30.81 7.03
C ASN A 668 -8.07 -29.80 8.11
N HIS A 669 -8.21 -28.52 7.73
CA HIS A 669 -8.85 -27.50 8.56
C HIS A 669 -10.31 -27.82 8.89
N ALA A 670 -11.04 -28.52 8.01
CA ALA A 670 -12.43 -28.88 8.25
C ALA A 670 -12.59 -29.96 9.32
N PHE A 671 -11.53 -30.72 9.60
CA PHE A 671 -11.47 -31.67 10.70
C PHE A 671 -10.90 -31.05 11.99
N GLY A 672 -10.45 -29.79 11.95
CA GLY A 672 -9.76 -29.15 13.08
C GLY A 672 -8.42 -29.79 13.38
N THR A 673 -7.74 -30.29 12.35
CA THR A 673 -6.49 -31.07 12.46
C THR A 673 -5.30 -30.35 11.85
N ALA A 674 -5.48 -29.11 11.44
CA ALA A 674 -4.42 -28.29 10.87
C ALA A 674 -4.48 -26.86 11.38
N PHE A 675 -3.35 -26.17 11.35
CA PHE A 675 -3.25 -24.75 11.62
C PHE A 675 -2.27 -24.06 10.67
N ASP A 676 -2.54 -22.80 10.39
CA ASP A 676 -1.70 -21.96 9.53
C ASP A 676 -1.02 -20.88 10.38
N ILE A 677 0.27 -20.66 10.13
CA ILE A 677 1.09 -19.60 10.73
C ILE A 677 1.97 -18.93 9.67
N ASN A 678 2.30 -17.66 9.87
CA ASN A 678 3.09 -16.85 8.91
C ASN A 678 2.55 -16.88 7.47
N ALA A 679 1.23 -16.92 7.29
CA ALA A 679 0.59 -17.05 5.97
C ALA A 679 1.01 -15.96 4.98
N ALA A 680 1.24 -14.74 5.45
CA ALA A 680 1.66 -13.62 4.61
C ALA A 680 2.99 -13.87 3.88
N TRP A 681 3.89 -14.69 4.46
CA TRP A 681 5.22 -15.01 3.92
C TRP A 681 5.33 -16.42 3.34
N ASN A 682 4.29 -17.25 3.51
CA ASN A 682 4.32 -18.66 3.12
C ASN A 682 3.03 -19.06 2.38
N GLN A 683 2.68 -18.28 1.36
CA GLN A 683 1.44 -18.46 0.61
C GLN A 683 1.38 -19.81 -0.11
N LEU A 684 0.17 -20.38 -0.22
CA LEU A 684 -0.06 -21.66 -0.86
C LEU A 684 0.39 -21.69 -2.34
N GLY A 685 1.28 -22.63 -2.67
CA GLY A 685 1.89 -22.79 -3.98
C GLY A 685 3.17 -21.98 -4.18
N VAL A 686 3.61 -21.26 -3.15
CA VAL A 686 4.86 -20.49 -3.13
C VAL A 686 5.89 -21.25 -2.33
N GLU A 687 7.16 -21.16 -2.73
CA GLU A 687 8.27 -21.72 -1.95
C GLU A 687 8.27 -21.14 -0.52
N PRO A 688 8.33 -21.98 0.53
CA PRO A 688 8.37 -21.49 1.91
C PRO A 688 9.65 -20.72 2.21
N ALA A 689 9.51 -19.64 2.98
CA ALA A 689 10.59 -18.72 3.33
C ALA A 689 11.88 -19.45 3.78
N ALA A 690 13.01 -19.03 3.22
CA ALA A 690 14.32 -19.61 3.48
C ALA A 690 14.87 -19.26 4.87
N MET A 691 15.88 -20.00 5.34
CA MET A 691 16.56 -19.68 6.60
C MET A 691 17.11 -18.25 6.56
N GLY A 692 16.80 -17.45 7.58
CA GLY A 692 17.16 -16.03 7.64
C GLY A 692 16.15 -15.06 7.03
N GLU A 693 15.17 -15.55 6.26
CA GLU A 693 14.09 -14.72 5.73
C GLU A 693 12.98 -14.49 6.77
N LYS A 694 12.33 -13.34 6.65
CA LYS A 694 11.20 -13.00 7.51
C LYS A 694 10.05 -13.99 7.28
N GLY A 695 9.54 -14.55 8.37
CA GLY A 695 8.45 -15.51 8.32
C GLY A 695 8.90 -16.95 8.06
N CYS A 696 10.21 -17.23 8.06
CA CYS A 696 10.75 -18.59 7.97
C CYS A 696 10.21 -19.49 9.10
N LEU A 697 9.73 -20.68 8.70
CA LEU A 697 9.19 -21.69 9.61
C LEU A 697 10.07 -22.95 9.70
N ARG A 698 11.18 -23.02 8.98
CA ARG A 698 11.99 -24.24 8.81
C ARG A 698 12.56 -24.77 10.13
N GLU A 699 12.94 -23.89 11.05
CA GLU A 699 13.41 -24.24 12.40
C GLU A 699 12.34 -24.93 13.27
N LEU A 700 11.05 -24.69 12.98
CA LEU A 700 9.93 -25.25 13.74
C LEU A 700 9.59 -26.69 13.32
N VAL A 701 9.92 -27.05 12.07
CA VAL A 701 9.47 -28.29 11.40
C VAL A 701 9.98 -29.57 12.08
N PRO A 702 11.25 -29.71 12.50
CA PRO A 702 11.70 -30.93 13.16
C PRO A 702 10.94 -31.23 14.47
N LEU A 703 10.61 -30.19 15.23
CA LEU A 703 9.81 -30.32 16.45
C LEU A 703 8.34 -30.62 16.13
N ALA A 704 7.77 -30.02 15.09
CA ALA A 704 6.44 -30.37 14.59
C ALA A 704 6.36 -31.85 14.23
N ASN A 705 7.35 -32.34 13.48
CA ASN A 705 7.46 -33.74 13.08
C ASN A 705 7.52 -34.68 14.29
N LYS A 706 8.29 -34.31 15.33
CA LYS A 706 8.38 -35.07 16.58
C LYS A 706 7.01 -35.22 17.27
N HIS A 707 6.13 -34.22 17.13
CA HIS A 707 4.78 -34.22 17.70
C HIS A 707 3.69 -34.73 16.74
N GLY A 708 4.08 -35.45 15.67
CA GLY A 708 3.15 -36.07 14.74
C GLY A 708 2.51 -35.11 13.73
N PHE A 709 3.01 -33.88 13.62
CA PHE A 709 2.57 -32.92 12.61
C PHE A 709 3.42 -33.01 11.35
N TYR A 710 2.78 -32.97 10.19
CA TYR A 710 3.41 -32.86 8.89
C TYR A 710 3.35 -31.40 8.43
N TRP A 711 4.45 -30.90 7.87
CA TRP A 711 4.54 -29.54 7.37
C TRP A 711 4.20 -29.49 5.87
N GLY A 712 3.29 -28.61 5.48
CA GLY A 712 2.83 -28.46 4.09
C GLY A 712 3.93 -27.98 3.13
N GLY A 713 5.01 -27.39 3.64
CA GLY A 713 6.21 -27.10 2.84
C GLY A 713 6.86 -28.34 2.22
N HIS A 714 6.57 -29.55 2.72
CA HIS A 714 7.05 -30.82 2.16
C HIS A 714 6.20 -31.37 1.00
N PHE A 715 5.11 -30.70 0.59
CA PHE A 715 4.27 -31.16 -0.52
C PHE A 715 4.99 -30.98 -1.87
N ASN A 716 5.00 -32.06 -2.68
CA ASN A 716 5.80 -32.12 -3.92
C ASN A 716 5.30 -31.20 -5.04
N THR A 717 3.99 -31.02 -5.17
CA THR A 717 3.37 -30.35 -6.34
C THR A 717 2.88 -28.94 -6.03
N ARG A 718 2.52 -28.68 -4.78
CA ARG A 718 2.02 -27.38 -4.32
C ARG A 718 2.43 -27.19 -2.86
N PRO A 719 3.60 -26.59 -2.60
CA PRO A 719 4.07 -26.33 -1.25
C PRO A 719 3.07 -25.44 -0.50
N ASP A 720 2.87 -25.72 0.78
CA ASP A 720 2.02 -24.93 1.66
C ASP A 720 2.79 -24.59 2.94
N GLY A 721 3.71 -23.63 2.83
CA GLY A 721 4.70 -23.35 3.88
C GLY A 721 4.09 -22.86 5.19
N MET A 722 2.90 -22.27 5.16
CA MET A 722 2.19 -21.81 6.36
C MET A 722 1.55 -22.96 7.13
N HIS A 723 1.36 -24.12 6.49
CA HIS A 723 0.45 -25.16 6.94
C HIS A 723 1.13 -26.25 7.76
N PHE A 724 0.55 -26.58 8.91
CA PHE A 724 0.90 -27.75 9.71
C PHE A 724 -0.35 -28.59 9.95
N GLU A 725 -0.28 -29.89 9.68
CA GLU A 725 -1.39 -30.82 9.84
C GLU A 725 -1.03 -32.03 10.69
N VAL A 726 -1.95 -32.55 11.48
CA VAL A 726 -1.78 -33.81 12.19
C VAL A 726 -1.73 -34.94 11.16
N ALA A 727 -0.59 -35.62 11.09
CA ALA A 727 -0.42 -36.82 10.26
C ALA A 727 -0.51 -38.11 11.08
N GLN A 728 -0.16 -38.03 12.37
CA GLN A 728 -0.25 -39.13 13.33
C GLN A 728 -0.77 -38.61 14.67
N LEU A 729 -1.68 -39.39 15.27
CA LEU A 729 -2.05 -39.21 16.68
C LEU A 729 -1.01 -39.89 17.56
N LEU A 730 -0.58 -39.21 18.62
CA LEU A 730 0.40 -39.70 19.59
C LEU A 730 -0.25 -40.21 20.87
#